data_AF-A0A1B9ASE7-F1
#
_entry.id   AF-A0A1B9ASE7-F1
#
_cell.length_a   1.000
_cell.length_b   1.000
_cell.length_c   1.000
_cell.angle_alpha   90.00
_cell.angle_beta   90.00
_cell.angle_gamma   90.00
#
_symmetry.space_group_name_H-M   'P 1'
#
loop_
_entity.id
_entity.type
_entity.pdbx_description
1 polymer ?
#
loop_
_entity_poly.entity_id
_entity_poly.type
_entity_poly.pdbx_seq_one_letter_code
_entity_poly.pdbx_strand_id
1 'polypeptide(L)'
;MLGEYHISIRQLVEYVYRGGDLDGRFRTASSMIEGTRIHQRRQAEYEENDEKEVPLNLIMEYGDILYEIEGRCDGILHRREGTVIEEIKSTSGALDGIDENTYPVHWAQAMCYGYIYCLNEGLKHIDIQLTYVQILTNQTASFRKTLTFKELEQFLTQVLENFTPFAILQLKIRREKLNSAEKIEFPFGNFRKGQRKLIGAAWKTISERKKLFALAPTGIGKTISFIFPSIKMMGEIDHKIERFFYLTAKTITRQVAEDTLNILIGKGLKVKTVTLTAKDKMCPDCTSGQCIYGEGHYDRINAAVLDILENEWLMDRETILEYAQRHRVCPFEYSIELAYLADIVICDYNYIFDPRVFLKRLSDEQKKRTVILVDEAHNLVERGREMFSAELEKKAFLDIKRAYGQLNPELSNAAKVINALLIQQRKKLGERKSAAYSEKPDELLDALEDFVLHAGAQLTRYGENHTSNEIDLLETFFQSQNFLRIAKYYNEHYTTHVIKGSNNVYLKLFCLDPALNLQKMTKGFASTLFFSATLTPIGYYMDALGSGDGDYRIQIGSPFSPDQLDIAIQPLSTRFHDRSVSSVQIARTIHAITKNRGNFLVFFPSYQFLRMVMDELEEFEEPSKILIQNQGMSEQEREDFLSAFEENLDIPVIGFTVLGGIFSEGIDLVGNRLSGVIIIGVGLPQLNEERNLIRDYYHSKSKNGFDYAYVYPGMNKVLQAAGRLIRSEQDTGTLTLIDDRFLTDKYQSLFPEMWSQFKIINSYKDIVT
;
A
#
# COMPACT_ATOMS: atom_id res chain seq x y z
N MET A 1 11.40 13.67 37.09
CA MET A 1 11.58 12.68 36.01
C MET A 1 10.23 12.26 35.42
N LEU A 2 9.91 12.75 34.23
CA LEU A 2 8.76 12.41 33.39
C LEU A 2 8.91 11.04 32.69
N GLY A 3 10.15 10.59 32.46
CA GLY A 3 10.47 9.29 31.88
C GLY A 3 11.81 9.27 31.15
N GLU A 4 12.12 8.13 30.53
CA GLU A 4 13.28 7.92 29.66
C GLU A 4 12.88 8.14 28.20
N TYR A 5 13.74 8.79 27.41
CA TYR A 5 13.52 9.01 25.98
C TYR A 5 14.73 8.55 25.16
N HIS A 6 14.53 7.52 24.35
CA HIS A 6 15.54 7.00 23.44
C HIS A 6 15.45 7.68 22.07
N ILE A 7 16.57 8.23 21.58
CA ILE A 7 16.61 8.89 20.28
C ILE A 7 17.98 8.76 19.61
N SER A 8 18.00 8.54 18.29
CA SER A 8 19.25 8.63 17.54
C SER A 8 19.67 10.08 17.31
N ILE A 9 20.98 10.35 17.32
CA ILE A 9 21.56 11.67 17.03
C ILE A 9 21.01 12.23 15.73
N ARG A 10 20.92 11.39 14.69
CA ARG A 10 20.36 11.77 13.40
C ARG A 10 18.92 12.28 13.52
N GLN A 11 18.03 11.56 14.21
CA GLN A 11 16.64 11.98 14.38
C GLN A 11 16.53 13.25 15.22
N LEU A 12 17.36 13.38 16.25
CA LEU A 12 17.39 14.56 17.12
C LEU A 12 17.76 15.82 16.31
N VAL A 13 18.85 15.77 15.54
CA VAL A 13 19.30 16.92 14.74
C VAL A 13 18.43 17.16 13.51
N GLU A 14 17.88 16.11 12.89
CA GLU A 14 16.88 16.27 11.83
C GLU A 14 15.62 16.95 12.36
N TYR A 15 15.16 16.67 13.58
CA TYR A 15 14.04 17.39 14.15
C TYR A 15 14.34 18.89 14.31
N VAL A 16 15.51 19.24 14.85
CA VAL A 16 15.84 20.64 15.20
C VAL A 16 16.31 21.48 14.01
N TYR A 17 17.06 20.89 13.08
CA TYR A 17 17.75 21.62 12.01
C TYR A 17 17.26 21.29 10.60
N ARG A 18 16.26 20.42 10.43
CA ARG A 18 15.62 20.25 9.11
C ARG A 18 14.81 21.50 8.80
N GLY A 19 15.21 22.20 7.75
CA GLY A 19 14.58 23.44 7.29
C GLY A 19 14.55 23.53 5.77
N GLY A 20 13.84 24.53 5.27
CA GLY A 20 13.66 24.82 3.84
C GLY A 20 12.45 24.16 3.20
N ASP A 21 12.45 24.18 1.88
CA ASP A 21 11.32 23.77 1.05
C ASP A 21 11.17 22.24 1.00
N LEU A 22 9.93 21.78 0.76
CA LEU A 22 9.74 20.49 0.11
C LEU A 22 10.30 20.64 -1.31
N ASP A 23 11.53 20.19 -1.48
CA ASP A 23 12.21 20.18 -2.76
C ASP A 23 11.35 19.43 -3.79
N GLY A 24 10.65 20.20 -4.64
CA GLY A 24 10.10 19.73 -5.91
C GLY A 24 11.21 19.49 -6.94
N ARG A 25 12.44 19.93 -6.64
CA ARG A 25 13.64 19.64 -7.41
C ARG A 25 14.01 18.19 -7.22
N PHE A 26 14.12 17.48 -8.34
CA PHE A 26 14.52 16.10 -8.38
C PHE A 26 15.87 15.90 -7.68
N ARG A 27 15.86 15.33 -6.46
CA ARG A 27 17.04 14.73 -5.84
C ARG A 27 16.93 13.24 -6.05
N THR A 28 17.81 12.67 -6.86
CA THR A 28 18.08 11.23 -6.77
C THR A 28 18.53 10.97 -5.34
N ALA A 29 17.66 10.37 -4.53
CA ALA A 29 18.11 9.68 -3.33
C ALA A 29 19.09 8.62 -3.84
N SER A 30 20.40 8.90 -3.68
CA SER A 30 21.46 7.93 -3.95
C SER A 30 21.04 6.64 -3.28
N SER A 31 21.09 5.53 -4.01
CA SER A 31 20.72 4.27 -3.39
C SER A 31 21.59 4.09 -2.12
N MET A 32 21.03 3.60 -1.02
CA MET A 32 21.82 3.32 0.19
C MET A 32 23.10 2.54 -0.12
N ILE A 33 23.06 1.70 -1.17
CA ILE A 33 24.19 0.92 -1.69
C ILE A 33 25.31 1.84 -2.23
N GLU A 34 24.99 2.88 -2.99
CA GLU A 34 25.98 3.85 -3.48
C GLU A 34 26.57 4.68 -2.33
N GLY A 35 25.72 5.12 -1.38
CA GLY A 35 26.18 5.81 -0.18
C GLY A 35 27.17 4.97 0.61
N THR A 36 26.84 3.70 0.91
CA THR A 36 27.76 2.79 1.62
C THR A 36 29.05 2.54 0.85
N ARG A 37 29.00 2.39 -0.49
CA ARG A 37 30.23 2.23 -1.30
C ARG A 37 31.12 3.46 -1.25
N ILE A 38 30.53 4.66 -1.23
CA ILE A 38 31.26 5.92 -1.10
C ILE A 38 31.94 6.00 0.27
N HIS A 39 31.22 5.69 1.35
CA HIS A 39 31.80 5.65 2.70
C HIS A 39 32.95 4.65 2.77
N GLN A 40 32.74 3.41 2.30
CA GLN A 40 33.79 2.38 2.27
C GLN A 40 35.03 2.80 1.47
N ARG A 41 34.85 3.49 0.35
CA ARG A 41 35.98 3.97 -0.46
C ARG A 41 36.74 5.07 0.26
N ARG A 42 36.05 6.05 0.84
CA ARG A 42 36.69 7.14 1.60
C ARG A 42 37.40 6.60 2.84
N GLN A 43 36.78 5.69 3.58
CA GLN A 43 37.35 5.01 4.73
C GLN A 43 38.51 4.06 4.37
N ALA A 44 38.69 3.70 3.09
CA ALA A 44 39.87 2.93 2.65
C ALA A 44 41.14 3.79 2.57
N GLU A 45 41.01 5.12 2.60
CA GLU A 45 42.12 6.07 2.63
C GLU A 45 42.57 6.42 4.05
N TYR A 46 41.95 5.83 5.07
CA TYR A 46 42.24 6.08 6.48
C TYR A 46 43.60 5.51 6.89
N GLU A 47 44.26 6.19 7.83
CA GLU A 47 45.55 5.75 8.38
C GLU A 47 45.37 4.59 9.38
N GLU A 48 46.46 3.89 9.74
CA GLU A 48 46.40 2.69 10.60
C GLU A 48 45.76 2.95 11.98
N ASN A 49 45.86 4.17 12.49
CA ASN A 49 45.30 4.56 13.79
C ASN A 49 43.88 5.15 13.68
N ASP A 50 43.35 5.38 12.47
CA ASP A 50 42.04 5.97 12.29
C ASP A 50 40.93 4.92 12.50
N GLU A 51 39.83 5.34 13.13
CA GLU A 51 38.68 4.48 13.38
C GLU A 51 37.54 4.80 12.41
N LYS A 52 36.76 3.77 12.06
CA LYS A 52 35.59 3.89 11.18
C LYS A 52 34.35 3.34 11.87
N GLU A 53 33.20 3.95 11.59
CA GLU A 53 31.89 3.45 12.01
C GLU A 53 31.75 3.28 13.54
N VAL A 54 32.24 4.28 14.29
CA VAL A 54 32.37 4.22 15.75
C VAL A 54 31.01 4.48 16.42
N PRO A 55 30.47 3.54 17.23
CA PRO A 55 29.25 3.75 17.99
C PRO A 55 29.52 4.71 19.16
N LEU A 56 28.66 5.73 19.30
CA LEU A 56 28.73 6.73 20.36
C LEU A 56 27.38 6.80 21.06
N ASN A 57 27.41 6.74 22.40
CA ASN A 57 26.23 6.77 23.25
C ASN A 57 26.40 7.81 24.36
N LEU A 58 25.30 8.46 24.73
CA LEU A 58 25.24 9.45 25.79
C LEU A 58 23.95 9.26 26.58
N ILE A 59 24.09 9.14 27.89
CA ILE A 59 22.95 9.20 28.82
C ILE A 59 23.08 10.50 29.61
N MET A 60 22.08 11.37 29.49
CA MET A 60 22.08 12.65 30.20
C MET A 60 20.68 13.08 30.62
N GLU A 61 20.61 13.79 31.74
CA GLU A 61 19.39 14.43 32.21
C GLU A 61 19.27 15.83 31.60
N TYR A 62 18.11 16.13 31.03
CA TYR A 62 17.77 17.49 30.61
C TYR A 62 16.29 17.78 30.91
N GLY A 63 16.06 18.83 31.70
CA GLY A 63 14.74 19.09 32.29
C GLY A 63 14.31 17.93 33.19
N ASP A 64 13.14 17.35 32.90
CA ASP A 64 12.59 16.21 33.62
C ASP A 64 12.77 14.87 32.88
N ILE A 65 13.58 14.81 31.82
CA ILE A 65 13.73 13.61 30.98
C ILE A 65 15.16 13.07 31.09
N LEU A 66 15.27 11.74 31.21
CA LEU A 66 16.54 11.04 31.02
C LEU A 66 16.65 10.67 29.54
N TYR A 67 17.55 11.33 28.81
CA TYR A 67 17.78 11.07 27.40
C TYR A 67 18.84 9.99 27.23
N GLU A 68 18.52 8.98 26.41
CA GLU A 68 19.48 8.04 25.85
C GLU A 68 19.66 8.38 24.38
N ILE A 69 20.85 8.92 24.06
CA ILE A 69 21.18 9.45 22.74
C ILE A 69 22.26 8.57 22.13
N GLU A 70 21.95 7.94 20.99
CA GLU A 70 22.88 7.04 20.30
C GLU A 70 23.16 7.49 18.87
N GLY A 71 24.33 7.14 18.35
CA GLY A 71 24.61 7.29 16.93
C GLY A 71 25.92 6.65 16.52
N ARG A 72 26.22 6.76 15.24
CA ARG A 72 27.40 6.14 14.65
C ARG A 72 28.17 7.16 13.85
N CYS A 73 29.36 7.47 14.33
CA CYS A 73 30.28 8.39 13.68
C CYS A 73 30.96 7.69 12.49
N ASP A 74 31.01 8.33 11.34
CA ASP A 74 31.60 7.73 10.13
C ASP A 74 33.12 7.50 10.29
N GLY A 75 33.84 8.46 10.86
CA GLY A 75 35.27 8.33 11.12
C GLY A 75 35.78 9.16 12.30
N ILE A 76 36.78 8.62 12.99
CA ILE A 76 37.59 9.33 14.00
C ILE A 76 39.03 9.27 13.52
N LEU A 77 39.56 10.44 13.15
CA LEU A 77 40.85 10.57 12.51
C LEU A 77 41.87 11.11 13.52
N HIS A 78 42.97 10.39 13.71
CA HIS A 78 44.03 10.81 14.61
C HIS A 78 45.12 11.51 13.81
N ARG A 79 45.25 12.82 14.00
CA ARG A 79 46.26 13.65 13.30
C ARG A 79 47.27 14.20 14.30
N ARG A 80 48.43 14.65 13.81
CA ARG A 80 49.48 15.24 14.67
C ARG A 80 49.01 16.47 15.45
N GLU A 81 48.02 17.18 14.92
CA GLU A 81 47.47 18.42 15.47
C GLU A 81 46.28 18.19 16.40
N GLY A 82 45.74 16.97 16.48
CA GLY A 82 44.57 16.63 17.29
C GLY A 82 43.68 15.54 16.68
N THR A 83 42.59 15.24 17.36
CA THR A 83 41.56 14.30 16.90
C THR A 83 40.52 15.01 16.04
N VAL A 84 40.11 14.38 14.94
CA VAL A 84 39.08 14.90 14.02
C VAL A 84 37.91 13.93 13.94
N ILE A 85 36.69 14.43 14.16
CA ILE A 85 35.46 13.72 13.85
C ILE A 85 35.12 13.99 12.38
N GLU A 86 35.04 12.95 11.55
CA GLU A 86 34.62 13.05 10.15
C GLU A 86 33.20 12.51 9.96
N GLU A 87 32.34 13.28 9.31
CA GLU A 87 31.03 12.85 8.81
C GLU A 87 31.01 12.95 7.27
N ILE A 88 30.67 11.86 6.60
CA ILE A 88 30.74 11.71 5.14
C ILE A 88 29.32 11.81 4.57
N LYS A 89 29.15 12.59 3.49
CA LYS A 89 27.87 12.75 2.78
C LYS A 89 28.04 12.56 1.28
N SER A 90 27.20 11.73 0.65
CA SER A 90 27.19 11.56 -0.81
C SER A 90 26.18 12.49 -1.49
N THR A 91 26.54 13.09 -2.63
CA THR A 91 25.65 13.94 -3.43
C THR A 91 25.71 13.60 -4.92
N SER A 92 24.56 13.64 -5.60
CA SER A 92 24.47 13.55 -7.06
C SER A 92 24.67 14.89 -7.76
N GLY A 93 24.45 16.01 -7.05
CA GLY A 93 24.63 17.37 -7.57
C GLY A 93 26.10 17.79 -7.66
N ALA A 94 26.38 18.90 -8.34
CA ALA A 94 27.72 19.47 -8.40
C ALA A 94 28.16 19.98 -7.01
N LEU A 95 29.45 19.86 -6.70
CA LEU A 95 30.00 20.35 -5.42
C LEU A 95 30.14 21.87 -5.38
N ASP A 96 30.21 22.53 -6.53
CA ASP A 96 30.42 23.99 -6.65
C ASP A 96 29.30 24.82 -5.99
N GLY A 97 28.14 24.23 -5.74
CA GLY A 97 27.01 24.85 -5.05
C GLY A 97 26.84 24.44 -3.58
N ILE A 98 27.79 23.66 -3.02
CA ILE A 98 27.79 23.27 -1.61
C ILE A 98 28.89 24.04 -0.89
N ASP A 99 28.48 24.87 0.05
CA ASP A 99 29.35 25.53 1.02
C ASP A 99 29.12 24.97 2.43
N GLU A 100 29.86 25.53 3.40
CA GLU A 100 29.77 25.12 4.79
C GLU A 100 28.40 25.38 5.45
N ASN A 101 27.52 26.20 4.86
CA ASN A 101 26.22 26.59 5.43
C ASN A 101 25.05 25.94 4.70
N THR A 102 25.31 25.18 3.63
CA THR A 102 24.27 24.62 2.75
C THR A 102 23.39 23.60 3.49
N TYR A 103 23.97 22.80 4.39
CA TYR A 103 23.23 21.78 5.15
C TYR A 103 23.57 21.84 6.64
N PRO A 104 22.93 22.73 7.42
CA PRO A 104 23.18 22.87 8.86
C PRO A 104 23.00 21.57 9.64
N VAL A 105 22.05 20.72 9.22
CA VAL A 105 21.77 19.41 9.83
C VAL A 105 22.99 18.48 9.83
N HIS A 106 23.86 18.55 8.82
CA HIS A 106 25.06 17.71 8.75
C HIS A 106 26.11 18.14 9.79
N TRP A 107 26.29 19.46 9.96
CA TRP A 107 27.14 19.99 11.03
C TRP A 107 26.59 19.61 12.40
N ALA A 108 25.28 19.76 12.59
CA ALA A 108 24.63 19.42 13.84
C ALA A 108 24.89 17.96 14.24
N GLN A 109 24.77 17.03 13.30
CA GLN A 109 25.06 15.61 13.52
C GLN A 109 26.51 15.38 13.97
N ALA A 110 27.48 15.95 13.25
CA ALA A 110 28.90 15.79 13.54
C ALA A 110 29.30 16.46 14.87
N MET A 111 28.68 17.58 15.22
CA MET A 111 28.86 18.27 16.50
C MET A 111 28.37 17.44 17.69
N CYS A 112 27.25 16.73 17.56
CA CYS A 112 26.82 15.78 18.59
C CYS A 112 27.87 14.66 18.80
N TYR A 113 28.43 14.09 17.73
CA TYR A 113 29.52 13.11 17.85
C TYR A 113 30.76 13.70 18.53
N GLY A 114 31.16 14.91 18.13
CA GLY A 114 32.27 15.63 18.76
C GLY A 114 32.08 15.87 20.25
N TYR A 115 30.87 16.22 20.68
CA TYR A 115 30.54 16.38 22.10
C TYR A 115 30.74 15.08 22.87
N ILE A 116 30.13 13.99 22.41
CA ILE A 116 30.18 12.68 23.09
C ILE A 116 31.62 12.18 23.17
N TYR A 117 32.37 12.31 22.08
CA TYR A 117 33.76 11.90 22.06
C TYR A 117 34.64 12.74 22.99
N CYS A 118 34.48 14.08 23.00
CA CYS A 118 35.21 14.94 23.93
C CYS A 118 34.89 14.61 25.39
N LEU A 119 33.63 14.30 25.69
CA LEU A 119 33.18 13.92 27.02
C LEU A 119 33.85 12.62 27.48
N ASN A 120 33.88 11.60 26.60
CA ASN A 120 34.46 10.30 26.90
C ASN A 120 35.99 10.35 27.07
N GLU A 121 36.68 11.10 26.21
CA GLU A 121 38.14 11.17 26.18
C GLU A 121 38.74 12.34 26.99
N GLY A 122 37.89 13.20 27.58
CA GLY A 122 38.32 14.36 28.36
C GLY A 122 39.03 15.45 27.53
N LEU A 123 38.65 15.62 26.27
CA LEU A 123 39.26 16.60 25.36
C LEU A 123 38.71 18.02 25.58
N LYS A 124 39.58 19.02 25.50
CA LYS A 124 39.19 20.44 25.62
C LYS A 124 38.74 21.07 24.30
N HIS A 125 39.25 20.54 23.19
CA HIS A 125 38.97 20.95 21.82
C HIS A 125 38.99 19.73 20.91
N ILE A 126 38.24 19.80 19.82
CA ILE A 126 38.18 18.78 18.79
C ILE A 126 37.96 19.44 17.44
N ASP A 127 38.45 18.81 16.39
CA ASP A 127 38.12 19.21 15.04
C ASP A 127 36.95 18.41 14.52
N ILE A 128 36.05 19.08 13.80
CA ILE A 128 34.92 18.47 13.13
C ILE A 128 35.05 18.73 11.63
N GLN A 129 34.98 17.66 10.85
CA GLN A 129 35.11 17.68 9.41
C GLN A 129 33.85 17.12 8.74
N LEU A 130 33.27 17.88 7.82
CA LEU A 130 32.27 17.37 6.88
C LEU A 130 32.93 17.10 5.54
N THR A 131 32.72 15.90 4.99
CA THR A 131 33.26 15.52 3.67
C THR A 131 32.12 15.14 2.73
N TYR A 132 31.91 15.95 1.70
CA TYR A 132 30.97 15.67 0.61
C TYR A 132 31.67 14.95 -0.53
N VAL A 133 31.08 13.87 -1.05
CA VAL A 133 31.60 13.09 -2.18
C VAL A 133 30.58 13.09 -3.31
N GLN A 134 31.00 13.51 -4.51
CA GLN A 134 30.16 13.54 -5.71
C GLN A 134 30.13 12.17 -6.38
N ILE A 135 28.94 11.63 -6.63
CA ILE A 135 28.74 10.22 -7.02
C ILE A 135 29.36 9.87 -8.38
N LEU A 136 29.35 10.78 -9.36
CA LEU A 136 29.81 10.54 -10.73
C LEU A 136 31.33 10.71 -10.90
N THR A 137 31.87 11.79 -10.38
CA THR A 137 33.26 12.23 -10.55
C THR A 137 34.15 11.74 -9.42
N ASN A 138 33.57 11.30 -8.29
CA ASN A 138 34.26 11.02 -7.03
C ASN A 138 35.07 12.21 -6.50
N GLN A 139 34.76 13.42 -6.95
CA GLN A 139 35.35 14.63 -6.36
C GLN A 139 34.86 14.77 -4.92
N THR A 140 35.72 15.34 -4.08
CA THR A 140 35.45 15.54 -2.66
C THR A 140 35.58 17.01 -2.29
N ALA A 141 34.65 17.52 -1.49
CA ALA A 141 34.77 18.82 -0.82
C ALA A 141 34.74 18.58 0.69
N SER A 142 35.75 19.08 1.41
CA SER A 142 35.84 18.93 2.87
C SER A 142 35.88 20.28 3.57
N PHE A 143 35.15 20.40 4.68
CA PHE A 143 35.05 21.60 5.49
C PHE A 143 35.40 21.25 6.93
N ARG A 144 36.24 22.03 7.61
CA ARG A 144 36.74 21.72 8.95
C ARG A 144 36.54 22.91 9.91
N LYS A 145 36.11 22.61 11.14
CA LYS A 145 35.94 23.58 12.23
C LYS A 145 36.55 23.03 13.51
N THR A 146 37.36 23.83 14.20
CA THR A 146 37.84 23.52 15.55
C THR A 146 36.84 24.08 16.55
N LEU A 147 36.34 23.24 17.46
CA LEU A 147 35.38 23.62 18.48
C LEU A 147 35.88 23.20 19.86
N THR A 148 35.60 24.04 20.86
CA THR A 148 35.86 23.73 22.27
C THR A 148 34.77 22.85 22.84
N PHE A 149 35.09 22.09 23.89
CA PHE A 149 34.09 21.29 24.62
C PHE A 149 32.91 22.14 25.09
N LYS A 150 33.16 23.37 25.54
CA LYS A 150 32.12 24.28 26.02
C LYS A 150 31.17 24.74 24.90
N GLU A 151 31.68 24.98 23.68
CA GLU A 151 30.84 25.31 22.53
C GLU A 151 29.95 24.12 22.13
N LEU A 152 30.50 22.91 22.18
CA LEU A 152 29.76 21.68 21.91
C LEU A 152 28.69 21.38 22.97
N GLU A 153 29.00 21.63 24.24
CA GLU A 153 28.05 21.50 25.35
C GLU A 153 26.89 22.48 25.21
N GLN A 154 27.19 23.76 24.93
CA GLN A 154 26.17 24.78 24.68
C GLN A 154 25.31 24.42 23.47
N PHE A 155 25.93 23.94 22.39
CA PHE A 155 25.23 23.47 21.21
C PHE A 155 24.25 22.33 21.54
N LEU A 156 24.71 21.24 22.17
CA LEU A 156 23.85 20.10 22.50
C LEU A 156 22.71 20.50 23.44
N THR A 157 23.00 21.38 24.41
CA THR A 157 21.97 21.94 25.31
C THR A 157 20.87 22.65 24.52
N GLN A 158 21.22 23.46 23.52
CA GLN A 158 20.25 24.14 22.66
C GLN A 158 19.44 23.17 21.81
N VAL A 159 20.08 22.10 21.30
CA VAL A 159 19.38 21.04 20.54
C VAL A 159 18.32 20.39 21.43
N LEU A 160 18.68 20.01 22.66
CA LEU A 160 17.76 19.40 23.61
C LEU A 160 16.65 20.36 24.05
N GLU A 161 16.97 21.65 24.23
CA GLU A 161 15.95 22.68 24.54
C GLU A 161 14.84 22.70 23.49
N ASN A 162 15.22 22.71 22.21
CA ASN A 162 14.28 22.78 21.09
C ASN A 162 13.51 21.46 20.88
N PHE A 163 14.11 20.32 21.23
CA PHE A 163 13.49 19.00 21.10
C PHE A 163 12.55 18.64 22.26
N THR A 164 12.86 19.12 23.47
CA THR A 164 12.19 18.70 24.71
C THR A 164 10.67 18.87 24.72
N PRO A 165 10.06 19.94 24.17
CA PRO A 165 8.60 20.06 24.11
C PRO A 165 7.93 18.88 23.40
N PHE A 166 8.52 18.42 22.29
CA PHE A 166 8.04 17.26 21.55
C PHE A 166 8.22 15.96 22.34
N ALA A 167 9.38 15.78 22.99
CA ALA A 167 9.66 14.61 23.81
C ALA A 167 8.64 14.48 24.97
N ILE A 168 8.33 15.59 25.66
CA ILE A 168 7.33 15.63 26.73
C ILE A 168 5.95 15.22 26.20
N LEU A 169 5.53 15.78 25.06
CA LEU A 169 4.25 15.46 24.45
C LEU A 169 4.14 13.97 24.09
N GLN A 170 5.19 13.40 23.49
CA GLN A 170 5.24 11.98 23.13
C GLN A 170 5.16 11.07 24.36
N LEU A 171 5.90 11.38 25.44
CA LEU A 171 5.84 10.62 26.69
C LEU A 171 4.45 10.70 27.33
N LYS A 172 3.80 11.87 27.30
CA LYS A 172 2.43 12.04 27.78
C LYS A 172 1.44 11.20 26.97
N ILE A 173 1.48 11.29 25.64
CA ILE A 173 0.63 10.51 24.73
C ILE A 173 0.82 9.01 24.99
N ARG A 174 2.08 8.55 25.10
CA ARG A 174 2.38 7.15 25.40
C ARG A 174 1.76 6.70 26.72
N ARG A 175 1.87 7.50 27.77
CA ARG A 175 1.27 7.17 29.09
C ARG A 175 -0.25 7.10 29.04
N GLU A 176 -0.90 8.04 28.35
CA GLU A 176 -2.35 8.06 28.17
C GLU A 176 -2.84 6.85 27.35
N LYS A 177 -2.09 6.49 26.29
CA LYS A 177 -2.32 5.27 25.51
C LYS A 177 -2.32 4.04 26.40
N LEU A 178 -1.22 3.77 27.10
CA LEU A 178 -1.07 2.53 27.85
C LEU A 178 -2.20 2.36 28.89
N ASN A 179 -2.48 3.43 29.65
CA ASN A 179 -3.53 3.45 30.66
C ASN A 179 -4.94 3.27 30.07
N SER A 180 -5.26 3.98 28.98
CA SER A 180 -6.58 3.89 28.35
C SER A 180 -6.80 2.57 27.61
N ALA A 181 -5.78 2.04 26.94
CA ALA A 181 -5.82 0.76 26.24
C ALA A 181 -5.96 -0.43 27.21
N GLU A 182 -5.35 -0.35 28.40
CA GLU A 182 -5.55 -1.35 29.46
C GLU A 182 -7.00 -1.35 29.96
N LYS A 183 -7.60 -0.17 30.13
CA LYS A 183 -8.94 0.00 30.73
C LYS A 183 -10.10 -0.10 29.77
N ILE A 184 -9.88 0.08 28.47
CA ILE A 184 -10.97 0.11 27.49
C ILE A 184 -11.73 -1.23 27.52
N GLU A 185 -13.05 -1.12 27.56
CA GLU A 185 -13.96 -2.25 27.48
C GLU A 185 -14.49 -2.40 26.05
N PHE A 186 -15.07 -3.57 25.77
CA PHE A 186 -15.69 -3.80 24.47
C PHE A 186 -16.80 -2.76 24.26
N PRO A 187 -16.80 -2.00 23.14
CA PRO A 187 -17.66 -0.83 23.00
C PRO A 187 -19.14 -1.19 22.77
N PHE A 188 -19.46 -2.46 22.58
CA PHE A 188 -20.84 -2.93 22.41
C PHE A 188 -21.25 -3.77 23.62
N GLY A 189 -22.50 -3.67 24.08
CA GLY A 189 -22.93 -4.32 25.33
C GLY A 189 -22.83 -5.86 25.30
N ASN A 190 -23.00 -6.47 24.12
CA ASN A 190 -22.90 -7.92 23.94
C ASN A 190 -22.12 -8.27 22.66
N PHE A 191 -21.48 -9.44 22.66
CA PHE A 191 -20.84 -10.00 21.47
C PHE A 191 -21.87 -10.65 20.54
N ARG A 192 -21.71 -10.46 19.22
CA ARG A 192 -22.45 -11.22 18.21
C ARG A 192 -22.00 -12.68 18.19
N LYS A 193 -22.84 -13.57 17.64
CA LYS A 193 -22.51 -15.01 17.50
C LYS A 193 -21.22 -15.17 16.69
N GLY A 194 -20.25 -15.92 17.22
CA GLY A 194 -18.94 -16.13 16.58
C GLY A 194 -17.92 -14.99 16.75
N GLN A 195 -18.35 -13.78 17.14
CA GLN A 195 -17.47 -12.62 17.32
C GLN A 195 -16.43 -12.85 18.42
N ARG A 196 -16.83 -13.45 19.55
CA ARG A 196 -15.91 -13.82 20.65
C ARG A 196 -14.83 -14.80 20.20
N LYS A 197 -15.14 -15.71 19.27
CA LYS A 197 -14.16 -16.64 18.69
C LYS A 197 -13.13 -15.90 17.83
N LEU A 198 -13.57 -14.91 17.04
CA LEU A 198 -12.65 -14.06 16.25
C LEU A 198 -11.70 -13.28 17.15
N ILE A 199 -12.23 -12.60 18.18
CA ILE A 199 -11.42 -11.83 19.13
C ILE A 199 -10.39 -12.74 19.81
N GLY A 200 -10.82 -13.92 20.29
CA GLY A 200 -9.90 -14.88 20.91
C GLY A 200 -8.84 -15.42 19.95
N ALA A 201 -9.19 -15.66 18.68
CA ALA A 201 -8.23 -16.09 17.66
C ALA A 201 -7.21 -14.98 17.33
N ALA A 202 -7.68 -13.74 17.17
CA ALA A 202 -6.82 -12.58 16.95
C ALA A 202 -5.85 -12.39 18.12
N TRP A 203 -6.37 -12.38 19.35
CA TRP A 203 -5.56 -12.29 20.57
C TRP A 203 -4.46 -13.36 20.61
N LYS A 204 -4.84 -14.64 20.51
CA LYS A 204 -3.90 -15.75 20.55
C LYS A 204 -2.81 -15.62 19.48
N THR A 205 -3.21 -15.25 18.25
CA THR A 205 -2.27 -15.11 17.13
C THR A 205 -1.24 -14.02 17.40
N ILE A 206 -1.68 -12.86 17.89
CA ILE A 206 -0.78 -11.74 18.16
C ILE A 206 0.14 -12.09 19.34
N SER A 207 -0.39 -12.69 20.42
CA SER A 207 0.42 -13.09 21.58
C SER A 207 1.53 -14.08 21.22
N GLU A 208 1.26 -14.99 20.28
CA GLU A 208 2.22 -15.99 19.81
C GLU A 208 3.04 -15.52 18.59
N ARG A 209 2.84 -14.26 18.15
CA ARG A 209 3.57 -13.65 17.03
C ARG A 209 3.47 -14.44 15.72
N LYS A 210 2.28 -14.97 15.43
CA LYS A 210 1.96 -15.78 14.23
C LYS A 210 1.17 -14.99 13.19
N LYS A 211 0.85 -15.62 12.05
CA LYS A 211 -0.15 -15.11 11.12
C LYS A 211 -1.51 -15.78 11.33
N LEU A 212 -2.58 -15.07 11.01
CA LEU A 212 -3.95 -15.60 11.02
C LEU A 212 -4.60 -15.41 9.65
N PHE A 213 -5.27 -16.44 9.16
CA PHE A 213 -6.14 -16.42 8.00
C PHE A 213 -7.58 -16.67 8.46
N ALA A 214 -8.38 -15.60 8.51
CA ALA A 214 -9.73 -15.64 9.04
C ALA A 214 -10.78 -15.46 7.93
N LEU A 215 -11.53 -16.53 7.66
CA LEU A 215 -12.77 -16.46 6.91
C LEU A 215 -13.89 -16.03 7.88
N ALA A 216 -14.30 -14.76 7.76
CA ALA A 216 -15.26 -14.14 8.64
C ALA A 216 -16.35 -13.44 7.81
N PRO A 217 -17.62 -13.87 7.90
CA PRO A 217 -18.70 -13.34 7.08
C PRO A 217 -18.99 -11.87 7.38
N THR A 218 -19.64 -11.19 6.44
CA THR A 218 -20.18 -9.83 6.66
C THR A 218 -21.20 -9.84 7.79
N GLY A 219 -21.36 -8.71 8.48
CA GLY A 219 -22.30 -8.60 9.60
C GLY A 219 -21.81 -9.17 10.94
N ILE A 220 -20.70 -9.93 11.00
CA ILE A 220 -20.20 -10.46 12.29
C ILE A 220 -19.45 -9.43 13.15
N GLY A 221 -19.17 -8.24 12.59
CA GLY A 221 -18.35 -7.22 13.23
C GLY A 221 -16.84 -7.51 13.13
N LYS A 222 -16.37 -7.86 11.92
CA LYS A 222 -14.95 -8.15 11.63
C LYS A 222 -14.02 -7.04 12.16
N THR A 223 -14.26 -5.80 11.75
CA THR A 223 -13.40 -4.64 12.02
C THR A 223 -13.12 -4.48 13.52
N ILE A 224 -14.16 -4.37 14.36
CA ILE A 224 -13.97 -4.31 15.81
C ILE A 224 -13.34 -5.58 16.38
N SER A 225 -13.62 -6.76 15.82
CA SER A 225 -13.08 -8.04 16.32
C SER A 225 -11.57 -8.17 16.16
N PHE A 226 -10.95 -7.41 15.26
CA PHE A 226 -9.50 -7.35 15.08
C PHE A 226 -8.88 -6.09 15.69
N ILE A 227 -9.56 -4.94 15.63
CA ILE A 227 -9.09 -3.69 16.24
C ILE A 227 -9.07 -3.79 17.77
N PHE A 228 -10.15 -4.26 18.40
CA PHE A 228 -10.26 -4.31 19.85
C PHE A 228 -9.16 -5.14 20.54
N PRO A 229 -8.91 -6.41 20.17
CA PRO A 229 -7.83 -7.16 20.80
C PRO A 229 -6.45 -6.54 20.52
N SER A 230 -6.23 -5.96 19.34
CA SER A 230 -4.96 -5.27 19.02
C SER A 230 -4.70 -4.07 19.94
N ILE A 231 -5.75 -3.30 20.26
CA ILE A 231 -5.69 -2.19 21.23
C ILE A 231 -5.44 -2.71 22.64
N LYS A 232 -6.20 -3.72 23.08
CA LYS A 232 -6.04 -4.29 24.42
C LYS A 232 -4.61 -4.81 24.66
N MET A 233 -3.99 -5.37 23.63
CA MET A 233 -2.59 -5.82 23.69
C MET A 233 -1.57 -4.68 23.81
N MET A 234 -1.89 -3.46 23.36
CA MET A 234 -1.04 -2.29 23.63
C MET A 234 -1.02 -1.93 25.12
N GLY A 235 -2.10 -2.25 25.85
CA GLY A 235 -2.21 -2.01 27.30
C GLY A 235 -1.65 -3.14 28.17
N GLU A 236 -1.10 -4.22 27.61
CA GLU A 236 -0.48 -5.28 28.41
C GLU A 236 0.82 -4.81 29.07
N ILE A 237 1.11 -5.33 30.27
CA ILE A 237 2.23 -4.90 31.13
C ILE A 237 3.60 -5.06 30.46
N ASP A 238 3.77 -6.03 29.57
CA ASP A 238 5.03 -6.27 28.88
C ASP A 238 5.23 -5.39 27.63
N HIS A 239 4.23 -4.56 27.29
CA HIS A 239 4.23 -3.58 26.20
C HIS A 239 4.81 -4.12 24.87
N LYS A 240 4.56 -5.41 24.59
CA LYS A 240 5.11 -6.10 23.42
C LYS A 240 4.58 -5.56 22.09
N ILE A 241 3.42 -4.92 22.12
CA ILE A 241 2.77 -4.27 20.98
C ILE A 241 2.60 -2.78 21.29
N GLU A 242 3.02 -1.92 20.36
CA GLU A 242 2.92 -0.46 20.51
C GLU A 242 2.09 0.20 19.42
N ARG A 243 1.93 -0.49 18.28
CA ARG A 243 1.32 0.04 17.05
C ARG A 243 0.57 -1.06 16.30
N PHE A 244 -0.43 -0.67 15.51
CA PHE A 244 -0.88 -1.50 14.39
C PHE A 244 -1.20 -0.71 13.12
N PHE A 245 -1.04 -1.37 11.98
CA PHE A 245 -1.52 -0.90 10.68
C PHE A 245 -2.85 -1.59 10.35
N TYR A 246 -3.88 -0.81 10.02
CA TYR A 246 -5.12 -1.32 9.43
C TYR A 246 -5.10 -1.08 7.93
N LEU A 247 -4.93 -2.15 7.16
CA LEU A 247 -4.77 -2.08 5.72
C LEU A 247 -6.08 -2.44 5.02
N THR A 248 -6.50 -1.58 4.09
CA THR A 248 -7.64 -1.84 3.22
C THR A 248 -7.49 -1.16 1.86
N ALA A 249 -7.92 -1.83 0.80
CA ALA A 249 -7.91 -1.28 -0.56
C ALA A 249 -9.06 -0.31 -0.87
N LYS A 250 -10.03 -0.12 0.03
CA LYS A 250 -11.28 0.59 -0.29
C LYS A 250 -11.65 1.67 0.71
N THR A 251 -12.14 2.79 0.17
CA THR A 251 -12.59 3.96 0.93
C THR A 251 -13.68 3.62 1.96
N ILE A 252 -14.68 2.79 1.60
CA ILE A 252 -15.79 2.48 2.52
C ILE A 252 -15.33 1.67 3.74
N THR A 253 -14.52 0.64 3.53
CA THR A 253 -13.96 -0.14 4.65
C THR A 253 -12.99 0.67 5.51
N ARG A 254 -12.36 1.69 4.93
CA ARG A 254 -11.53 2.65 5.67
C ARG A 254 -12.41 3.47 6.61
N GLN A 255 -13.55 3.97 6.13
CA GLN A 255 -14.55 4.66 6.96
C GLN A 255 -15.03 3.79 8.11
N VAL A 256 -15.34 2.52 7.87
CA VAL A 256 -15.78 1.59 8.95
C VAL A 256 -14.70 1.45 10.04
N ALA A 257 -13.42 1.45 9.68
CA ALA A 257 -12.33 1.42 10.64
C ALA A 257 -12.19 2.74 11.41
N GLU A 258 -12.33 3.89 10.74
CA GLU A 258 -12.37 5.22 11.35
C GLU A 258 -13.52 5.34 12.35
N ASP A 259 -14.73 4.99 11.95
CA ASP A 259 -15.93 5.02 12.80
C ASP A 259 -15.76 4.13 14.03
N THR A 260 -15.18 2.93 13.84
CA THR A 260 -14.89 2.00 14.93
C THR A 260 -13.93 2.62 15.95
N LEU A 261 -12.87 3.29 15.49
CA LEU A 261 -11.91 3.95 16.36
C LEU A 261 -12.50 5.20 17.01
N ASN A 262 -13.32 5.96 16.30
CA ASN A 262 -14.03 7.12 16.84
C ASN A 262 -14.97 6.71 18.00
N ILE A 263 -15.70 5.59 17.85
CA ILE A 263 -16.52 5.02 18.94
C ILE A 263 -15.65 4.70 20.17
N LEU A 264 -14.50 4.07 19.99
CA LEU A 264 -13.59 3.71 21.09
C LEU A 264 -12.98 4.95 21.76
N ILE A 265 -12.57 5.95 20.98
CA ILE A 265 -12.06 7.24 21.47
C ILE A 265 -13.15 7.96 22.27
N GLY A 266 -14.39 8.00 21.77
CA GLY A 266 -15.55 8.53 22.49
C GLY A 266 -15.86 7.80 23.81
N LYS A 267 -15.42 6.54 23.95
CA LYS A 267 -15.48 5.77 25.20
C LYS A 267 -14.24 5.89 26.08
N GLY A 268 -13.33 6.82 25.78
CA GLY A 268 -12.18 7.15 26.61
C GLY A 268 -10.85 6.52 26.18
N LEU A 269 -10.79 5.87 25.01
CA LEU A 269 -9.51 5.45 24.44
C LEU A 269 -8.67 6.67 24.03
N LYS A 270 -7.37 6.64 24.35
CA LYS A 270 -6.41 7.71 24.04
C LYS A 270 -5.29 7.17 23.15
N VAL A 271 -5.55 7.07 21.85
CA VAL A 271 -4.58 6.58 20.85
C VAL A 271 -4.52 7.55 19.70
N LYS A 272 -3.32 7.89 19.23
CA LYS A 272 -3.15 8.71 18.03
C LYS A 272 -3.38 7.86 16.80
N THR A 273 -4.43 8.19 16.05
CA THR A 273 -4.83 7.47 14.84
C THR A 273 -4.68 8.38 13.63
N VAL A 274 -4.05 7.90 12.55
CA VAL A 274 -3.92 8.61 11.27
C VAL A 274 -4.55 7.79 10.16
N THR A 275 -5.33 8.44 9.30
CA THR A 275 -5.74 7.86 8.02
C THR A 275 -4.93 8.44 6.87
N LEU A 276 -4.16 7.59 6.19
CA LEU A 276 -3.48 7.99 4.96
C LEU A 276 -4.47 8.04 3.78
N THR A 277 -4.36 9.13 3.03
CA THR A 277 -5.12 9.38 1.80
C THR A 277 -4.16 9.59 0.64
N ALA A 278 -4.55 9.14 -0.55
CA ALA A 278 -3.73 9.25 -1.75
C ALA A 278 -3.40 10.72 -2.08
N LYS A 279 -2.23 10.95 -2.69
CA LYS A 279 -1.67 12.28 -2.93
C LYS A 279 -2.58 13.16 -3.79
N ASP A 280 -3.14 12.59 -4.85
CA ASP A 280 -4.13 13.22 -5.75
C ASP A 280 -5.38 13.71 -5.01
N LYS A 281 -5.81 12.98 -3.98
CA LYS A 281 -6.95 13.39 -3.13
C LYS A 281 -6.57 14.41 -2.05
N MET A 282 -5.32 14.42 -1.59
CA MET A 282 -4.82 15.42 -0.63
C MET A 282 -4.45 16.76 -1.30
N CYS A 283 -3.98 16.71 -2.54
CA CYS A 283 -3.57 17.88 -3.31
C CYS A 283 -3.76 17.62 -4.82
N PRO A 284 -4.95 17.95 -5.37
CA PRO A 284 -5.24 17.76 -6.80
C PRO A 284 -4.34 18.61 -7.72
N ASP A 285 -3.91 19.79 -7.27
CA ASP A 285 -3.16 20.78 -8.07
C ASP A 285 -1.63 20.65 -7.94
N CYS A 286 -1.13 19.48 -7.53
CA CYS A 286 0.29 19.23 -7.21
C CYS A 286 1.25 19.34 -8.42
N THR A 287 0.78 19.73 -9.59
CA THR A 287 1.55 19.88 -10.84
C THR A 287 1.88 21.33 -11.19
N SER A 288 1.45 22.31 -10.40
CA SER A 288 1.80 23.72 -10.61
C SER A 288 3.17 24.02 -9.99
N GLY A 289 4.07 24.62 -10.79
CA GLY A 289 5.50 24.77 -10.47
C GLY A 289 5.84 25.52 -9.17
N GLN A 290 4.89 26.26 -8.57
CA GLN A 290 5.04 26.88 -7.25
C GLN A 290 3.99 26.36 -6.27
N CYS A 291 4.40 25.43 -5.41
CA CYS A 291 3.56 24.92 -4.33
C CYS A 291 3.75 25.79 -3.07
N ILE A 292 2.75 26.60 -2.74
CA ILE A 292 2.73 27.44 -1.52
C ILE A 292 2.87 26.63 -0.22
N TYR A 293 2.53 25.34 -0.28
CA TYR A 293 2.63 24.40 0.84
C TYR A 293 3.99 23.70 0.91
N GLY A 294 4.77 23.77 -0.18
CA GLY A 294 6.12 23.24 -0.28
C GLY A 294 7.18 24.22 0.19
N GLU A 295 7.05 25.51 -0.15
CA GLU A 295 8.00 26.55 0.23
C GLU A 295 8.10 26.71 1.76
N GLY A 296 9.27 26.52 2.36
CA GLY A 296 9.52 26.56 3.81
C GLY A 296 8.74 25.50 4.60
N HIS A 297 8.35 24.39 3.97
CA HIS A 297 7.59 23.32 4.62
C HIS A 297 8.28 22.82 5.89
N TYR A 298 9.57 22.53 5.80
CA TYR A 298 10.31 21.96 6.92
C TYR A 298 10.52 22.96 8.06
N ASP A 299 10.46 24.27 7.78
CA ASP A 299 10.53 25.30 8.81
C ASP A 299 9.28 25.33 9.69
N ARG A 300 8.13 24.86 9.16
CA ARG A 300 6.82 24.94 9.82
C ARG A 300 6.26 23.60 10.28
N ILE A 301 6.83 22.49 9.79
CA ILE A 301 6.30 21.14 10.03
C ILE A 301 6.24 20.76 11.52
N ASN A 302 7.25 21.14 12.31
CA ASN A 302 7.29 20.78 13.73
C ASN A 302 6.16 21.45 14.52
N ALA A 303 5.89 22.73 14.25
CA ALA A 303 4.77 23.45 14.86
C ALA A 303 3.42 22.84 14.48
N ALA A 304 3.26 22.44 13.22
CA ALA A 304 2.07 21.73 12.76
C ALA A 304 1.87 20.40 13.49
N VAL A 305 2.92 19.58 13.55
CA VAL A 305 2.92 18.28 14.23
C VAL A 305 2.57 18.42 15.72
N LEU A 306 3.16 19.40 16.41
CA LEU A 306 2.83 19.64 17.83
C LEU A 306 1.35 20.03 17.99
N ASP A 307 0.85 20.98 17.19
CA ASP A 307 -0.53 21.47 17.27
C ASP A 307 -1.55 20.32 17.08
N ILE A 308 -1.39 19.50 16.04
CA ILE A 308 -2.36 18.40 15.81
C ILE A 308 -2.24 17.30 16.87
N LEU A 309 -1.02 16.98 17.34
CA LEU A 309 -0.83 15.94 18.34
C LEU A 309 -1.30 16.37 19.74
N GLU A 310 -1.35 17.66 20.04
CA GLU A 310 -1.93 18.15 21.28
C GLU A 310 -3.45 18.07 21.28
N ASN A 311 -4.07 18.33 20.11
CA ASN A 311 -5.51 18.57 20.03
C ASN A 311 -6.31 17.36 19.52
N GLU A 312 -5.74 16.52 18.66
CA GLU A 312 -6.50 15.51 17.91
C GLU A 312 -6.10 14.07 18.24
N TRP A 313 -7.07 13.21 18.54
CA TRP A 313 -6.84 11.76 18.71
C TRP A 313 -7.04 10.99 17.41
N LEU A 314 -7.96 11.44 16.56
CA LEU A 314 -8.23 10.89 15.24
C LEU A 314 -7.88 11.97 14.22
N MET A 315 -6.89 11.68 13.37
CA MET A 315 -6.40 12.57 12.32
C MET A 315 -6.80 11.98 10.98
N ASP A 316 -8.05 12.24 10.58
CA ASP A 316 -8.56 11.84 9.27
C ASP A 316 -8.15 12.85 8.18
N ARG A 317 -8.68 12.66 6.97
CA ARG A 317 -8.39 13.55 5.83
C ARG A 317 -8.76 15.00 6.13
N GLU A 318 -9.95 15.26 6.69
CA GLU A 318 -10.46 16.61 6.90
C GLU A 318 -9.65 17.32 7.97
N THR A 319 -9.38 16.64 9.09
CA THR A 319 -8.53 17.16 10.16
C THR A 319 -7.12 17.48 9.64
N ILE A 320 -6.49 16.55 8.90
CA ILE A 320 -5.13 16.79 8.38
C ILE A 320 -5.11 17.99 7.43
N LEU A 321 -6.11 18.12 6.55
CA LEU A 321 -6.21 19.26 5.63
C LEU A 321 -6.37 20.59 6.38
N GLU A 322 -7.19 20.63 7.43
CA GLU A 322 -7.40 21.83 8.24
C GLU A 322 -6.08 22.32 8.86
N TYR A 323 -5.36 21.43 9.56
CA TYR A 323 -4.10 21.78 10.21
C TYR A 323 -3.00 22.05 9.18
N ALA A 324 -2.97 21.32 8.06
CA ALA A 324 -2.03 21.59 6.97
C ALA A 324 -2.21 22.99 6.39
N GLN A 325 -3.46 23.42 6.17
CA GLN A 325 -3.77 24.77 5.70
C GLN A 325 -3.41 25.83 6.73
N ARG A 326 -3.75 25.60 8.01
CA ARG A 326 -3.43 26.49 9.12
C ARG A 326 -1.94 26.78 9.22
N HIS A 327 -1.10 25.76 9.12
CA HIS A 327 0.36 25.86 9.23
C HIS A 327 1.08 26.04 7.89
N ARG A 328 0.32 26.08 6.79
CA ARG A 328 0.83 26.18 5.41
C ARG A 328 1.88 25.11 5.10
N VAL A 329 1.58 23.85 5.38
CA VAL A 329 2.45 22.69 5.10
C VAL A 329 1.77 21.77 4.08
N CYS A 330 2.56 21.05 3.26
CA CYS A 330 2.00 20.08 2.31
C CYS A 330 1.20 19.00 3.05
N PRO A 331 -0.10 18.84 2.77
CA PRO A 331 -0.95 17.91 3.50
C PRO A 331 -0.55 16.45 3.29
N PHE A 332 -0.03 16.10 2.10
CA PHE A 332 0.43 14.74 1.82
C PHE A 332 1.66 14.37 2.63
N GLU A 333 2.74 15.14 2.55
CA GLU A 333 3.97 14.87 3.31
C GLU A 333 3.72 14.98 4.81
N TYR A 334 2.89 15.92 5.23
CA TYR A 334 2.46 16.03 6.62
C TYR A 334 1.75 14.77 7.12
N SER A 335 0.84 14.18 6.33
CA SER A 335 0.17 12.92 6.69
C SER A 335 1.16 11.76 6.85
N ILE A 336 2.24 11.73 6.06
CA ILE A 336 3.30 10.73 6.16
C ILE A 336 4.11 10.91 7.44
N GLU A 337 4.47 12.15 7.81
CA GLU A 337 5.13 12.43 9.09
C GLU A 337 4.27 11.99 10.28
N LEU A 338 2.97 12.32 10.26
CA LEU A 338 2.03 11.91 11.30
C LEU A 338 1.89 10.38 11.39
N ALA A 339 1.91 9.67 10.26
CA ALA A 339 1.84 8.21 10.25
C ALA A 339 3.04 7.53 10.94
N TYR A 340 4.23 8.15 10.94
CA TYR A 340 5.38 7.65 11.70
C TYR A 340 5.25 7.87 13.22
N LEU A 341 4.42 8.81 13.64
CA LEU A 341 4.18 9.17 15.05
C LEU A 341 2.93 8.51 15.62
N ALA A 342 1.98 8.11 14.79
CA ALA A 342 0.72 7.53 15.22
C ALA A 342 0.86 6.14 15.86
N ASP A 343 -0.05 5.81 16.77
CA ASP A 343 -0.21 4.47 17.34
C ASP A 343 -0.97 3.54 16.39
N ILE A 344 -1.87 4.12 15.59
CA ILE A 344 -2.71 3.38 14.65
C ILE A 344 -2.66 4.10 13.31
N VAL A 345 -2.38 3.36 12.23
CA VAL A 345 -2.38 3.92 10.88
C VAL A 345 -3.34 3.13 10.01
N ILE A 346 -4.32 3.82 9.44
CA ILE A 346 -5.27 3.25 8.47
C ILE A 346 -4.80 3.65 7.07
N CYS A 347 -4.50 2.68 6.21
CA CYS A 347 -3.94 2.97 4.89
C CYS A 347 -4.19 1.86 3.85
N ASP A 348 -3.82 2.11 2.60
CA ASP A 348 -3.85 1.10 1.54
C ASP A 348 -2.72 0.07 1.71
N TYR A 349 -2.90 -1.12 1.11
CA TYR A 349 -1.88 -2.18 1.07
C TYR A 349 -0.51 -1.68 0.60
N ASN A 350 -0.47 -0.72 -0.33
CA ASN A 350 0.77 -0.23 -0.93
C ASN A 350 1.78 0.33 0.08
N TYR A 351 1.33 0.94 1.18
CA TYR A 351 2.20 1.54 2.20
C TYR A 351 2.97 0.49 3.03
N ILE A 352 2.59 -0.79 2.93
CA ILE A 352 3.31 -1.91 3.56
C ILE A 352 3.90 -2.85 2.50
N PHE A 353 3.18 -3.10 1.41
CA PHE A 353 3.53 -4.16 0.46
C PHE A 353 4.18 -3.68 -0.84
N ASP A 354 3.98 -2.43 -1.27
CA ASP A 354 4.54 -1.94 -2.55
C ASP A 354 5.99 -1.48 -2.37
N PRO A 355 6.99 -2.12 -3.03
CA PRO A 355 8.39 -1.72 -2.94
C PRO A 355 8.66 -0.26 -3.31
N ARG A 356 7.79 0.40 -4.06
CA ARG A 356 7.91 1.80 -4.46
C ARG A 356 7.56 2.75 -3.32
N VAL A 357 6.44 2.50 -2.65
CA VAL A 357 5.73 3.46 -1.76
C VAL A 357 5.81 3.07 -0.28
N PHE A 358 6.23 1.85 0.06
CA PHE A 358 6.24 1.38 1.45
C PHE A 358 6.90 2.37 2.44
N LEU A 359 6.39 2.41 3.68
CA LEU A 359 6.89 3.29 4.74
C LEU A 359 8.31 2.87 5.16
N LYS A 360 9.31 3.47 4.50
CA LYS A 360 10.73 3.08 4.63
C LYS A 360 11.37 3.40 5.97
N ARG A 361 10.82 4.35 6.73
CA ARG A 361 11.45 4.84 7.99
C ARG A 361 11.08 4.01 9.23
N LEU A 362 10.35 2.90 9.06
CA LEU A 362 10.06 1.98 10.17
C LEU A 362 11.29 1.12 10.50
N SER A 363 11.84 1.29 11.70
CA SER A 363 12.96 0.47 12.19
C SER A 363 12.54 -0.98 12.43
N ASP A 364 13.49 -1.90 12.42
CA ASP A 364 13.20 -3.32 12.69
C ASP A 364 12.70 -3.55 14.12
N GLU A 365 13.10 -2.70 15.08
CA GLU A 365 12.53 -2.73 16.42
C GLU A 365 11.06 -2.29 16.45
N GLN A 366 10.73 -1.20 15.75
CA GLN A 366 9.34 -0.75 15.63
C GLN A 366 8.47 -1.83 14.98
N LYS A 367 8.96 -2.49 13.92
CA LYS A 367 8.23 -3.62 13.28
C LYS A 367 7.95 -4.73 14.28
N LYS A 368 8.93 -5.14 15.09
CA LYS A 368 8.75 -6.19 16.11
C LYS A 368 7.68 -5.87 17.15
N ARG A 369 7.30 -4.61 17.31
CA ARG A 369 6.21 -4.15 18.20
C ARG A 369 4.96 -3.70 17.43
N THR A 370 4.87 -4.01 16.14
CA THR A 370 3.77 -3.58 15.26
C THR A 370 2.99 -4.76 14.70
N VAL A 371 1.66 -4.69 14.78
CA VAL A 371 0.73 -5.66 14.16
C VAL A 371 0.25 -5.15 12.80
N ILE A 372 0.05 -6.06 11.84
CA ILE A 372 -0.59 -5.75 10.56
C ILE A 372 -1.97 -6.41 10.52
N LEU A 373 -3.02 -5.62 10.30
CA LEU A 373 -4.39 -6.06 10.09
C LEU A 373 -4.73 -5.85 8.62
N VAL A 374 -5.02 -6.92 7.88
CA VAL A 374 -5.35 -6.85 6.45
C VAL A 374 -6.82 -7.22 6.27
N ASP A 375 -7.67 -6.21 6.10
CA ASP A 375 -9.07 -6.39 5.74
C ASP A 375 -9.20 -6.69 4.26
N GLU A 376 -10.27 -7.37 3.86
CA GLU A 376 -10.53 -7.84 2.49
C GLU A 376 -9.28 -8.41 1.80
N ALA A 377 -8.55 -9.24 2.56
CA ALA A 377 -7.26 -9.83 2.16
C ALA A 377 -7.31 -10.64 0.86
N HIS A 378 -8.50 -11.04 0.38
CA HIS A 378 -8.66 -11.69 -0.92
C HIS A 378 -8.14 -10.82 -2.08
N ASN A 379 -8.19 -9.49 -1.95
CA ASN A 379 -7.69 -8.55 -2.97
C ASN A 379 -6.17 -8.48 -3.01
N LEU A 380 -5.49 -8.82 -1.90
CA LEU A 380 -4.05 -8.66 -1.78
C LEU A 380 -3.28 -9.61 -2.71
N VAL A 381 -3.86 -10.72 -3.13
CA VAL A 381 -3.22 -11.66 -4.06
C VAL A 381 -2.98 -11.01 -5.43
N GLU A 382 -4.02 -10.45 -6.05
CA GLU A 382 -3.90 -9.77 -7.35
C GLU A 382 -3.12 -8.46 -7.23
N ARG A 383 -3.41 -7.66 -6.20
CA ARG A 383 -2.66 -6.43 -5.88
C ARG A 383 -1.18 -6.72 -5.65
N GLY A 384 -0.85 -7.83 -4.99
CA GLY A 384 0.52 -8.29 -4.79
C GLY A 384 1.23 -8.54 -6.12
N ARG A 385 0.60 -9.26 -7.04
CA ARG A 385 1.19 -9.49 -8.38
C ARG A 385 1.44 -8.18 -9.12
N GLU A 386 0.52 -7.21 -9.03
CA GLU A 386 0.69 -5.88 -9.62
C GLU A 386 1.82 -5.08 -8.97
N MET A 387 1.83 -4.96 -7.63
CA MET A 387 2.86 -4.24 -6.86
C MET A 387 4.26 -4.82 -7.07
N PHE A 388 4.35 -6.12 -7.31
CA PHE A 388 5.60 -6.83 -7.56
C PHE A 388 5.92 -7.03 -9.04
N SER A 389 5.18 -6.42 -9.96
CA SER A 389 5.49 -6.41 -11.39
C SER A 389 5.96 -5.04 -11.86
N ALA A 390 6.72 -5.00 -12.94
CA ALA A 390 7.11 -3.75 -13.60
C ALA A 390 7.14 -3.92 -15.12
N GLU A 391 6.75 -2.87 -15.85
CA GLU A 391 6.69 -2.87 -17.30
C GLU A 391 7.48 -1.68 -17.87
N LEU A 392 8.08 -1.90 -19.04
CA LEU A 392 8.73 -0.86 -19.83
C LEU A 392 8.13 -0.82 -21.22
N GLU A 393 7.92 0.39 -21.72
CA GLU A 393 7.42 0.66 -23.06
C GLU A 393 8.54 1.17 -23.97
N LYS A 394 8.74 0.50 -25.13
CA LYS A 394 9.75 0.90 -26.12
C LYS A 394 9.53 2.30 -26.69
N LYS A 395 8.29 2.78 -26.75
CA LYS A 395 7.98 4.12 -27.27
C LYS A 395 8.59 5.22 -26.39
N ALA A 396 8.48 5.11 -25.07
CA ALA A 396 9.03 6.09 -24.13
C ALA A 396 10.51 6.40 -24.40
N PHE A 397 11.35 5.35 -24.50
CA PHE A 397 12.78 5.52 -24.80
C PHE A 397 13.08 6.06 -26.20
N LEU A 398 12.22 5.79 -27.19
CA LEU A 398 12.37 6.37 -28.53
C LEU A 398 12.10 7.87 -28.53
N ASP A 399 11.10 8.30 -27.78
CA ASP A 399 10.70 9.69 -27.70
C ASP A 399 11.76 10.49 -26.92
N ILE A 400 12.29 9.94 -25.82
CA ILE A 400 13.44 10.52 -25.09
C ILE A 400 14.67 10.66 -26.00
N LYS A 401 15.02 9.60 -26.73
CA LYS A 401 16.15 9.64 -27.67
C LYS A 401 16.02 10.80 -28.67
N ARG A 402 14.82 11.04 -29.20
CA ARG A 402 14.55 12.10 -30.18
C ARG A 402 14.61 13.48 -29.53
N ALA A 403 13.97 13.65 -28.38
CA ALA A 403 13.93 14.93 -27.67
C ALA A 403 15.32 15.39 -27.21
N TYR A 404 16.16 14.47 -26.75
CA TYR A 404 17.45 14.80 -26.13
C TYR A 404 18.66 14.66 -27.07
N GLY A 405 18.48 14.32 -28.34
CA GLY A 405 19.58 14.05 -29.28
C GLY A 405 20.61 15.18 -29.43
N GLN A 406 20.16 16.44 -29.35
CA GLN A 406 21.05 17.61 -29.36
C GLN A 406 21.28 18.20 -27.96
N LEU A 407 20.33 18.01 -27.05
CA LEU A 407 20.34 18.64 -25.71
C LEU A 407 21.25 17.90 -24.72
N ASN A 408 21.26 16.57 -24.77
CA ASN A 408 22.08 15.71 -23.92
C ASN A 408 22.41 14.41 -24.67
N PRO A 409 23.55 14.37 -25.40
CA PRO A 409 23.96 13.21 -26.18
C PRO A 409 24.14 11.94 -25.36
N GLU A 410 24.60 12.02 -24.10
CA GLU A 410 24.75 10.84 -23.24
C GLU A 410 23.40 10.21 -22.92
N LEU A 411 22.42 11.01 -22.48
CA LEU A 411 21.05 10.54 -22.20
C LEU A 411 20.38 9.99 -23.47
N SER A 412 20.55 10.66 -24.61
CA SER A 412 20.03 10.17 -25.89
C SER A 412 20.65 8.82 -26.28
N ASN A 413 21.95 8.63 -26.03
CA ASN A 413 22.64 7.39 -26.29
C ASN A 413 22.16 6.26 -25.36
N ALA A 414 22.01 6.51 -24.06
CA ALA A 414 21.47 5.53 -23.12
C ALA A 414 20.05 5.08 -23.52
N ALA A 415 19.18 6.03 -23.85
CA ALA A 415 17.82 5.73 -24.34
C ALA A 415 17.84 4.97 -25.69
N LYS A 416 18.79 5.27 -26.58
CA LYS A 416 18.99 4.56 -27.86
C LYS A 416 19.36 3.08 -27.65
N VAL A 417 20.24 2.78 -26.69
CA VAL A 417 20.65 1.40 -26.36
C VAL A 417 19.44 0.60 -25.90
N ILE A 418 18.67 1.12 -24.94
CA ILE A 418 17.45 0.47 -24.43
C ILE A 418 16.44 0.24 -25.56
N ASN A 419 16.17 1.25 -26.38
CA ASN A 419 15.25 1.11 -27.51
C ASN A 419 15.73 0.04 -28.50
N ALA A 420 17.04 -0.11 -28.73
CA ALA A 420 17.59 -1.15 -29.61
C ALA A 420 17.40 -2.56 -29.02
N LEU A 421 17.64 -2.74 -27.72
CA LEU A 421 17.42 -4.00 -27.01
C LEU A 421 15.94 -4.41 -27.07
N LEU A 422 15.02 -3.47 -26.82
CA LEU A 422 13.59 -3.74 -26.94
C LEU A 422 13.18 -4.10 -28.38
N ILE A 423 13.75 -3.45 -29.40
CA ILE A 423 13.54 -3.84 -30.81
C ILE A 423 14.04 -5.26 -31.08
N GLN A 424 15.17 -5.67 -30.49
CA GLN A 424 15.67 -7.04 -30.61
C GLN A 424 14.68 -8.04 -30.02
N GLN A 425 14.08 -7.75 -28.86
CA GLN A 425 13.03 -8.58 -28.28
C GLN A 425 11.80 -8.70 -29.19
N ARG A 426 11.38 -7.58 -29.82
CA ARG A 426 10.30 -7.61 -30.84
C ARG A 426 10.66 -8.49 -32.04
N LYS A 427 11.92 -8.47 -32.50
CA LYS A 427 12.39 -9.34 -33.59
C LYS A 427 12.40 -10.81 -33.19
N LYS A 428 12.84 -11.13 -31.97
CA LYS A 428 12.82 -12.50 -31.41
C LYS A 428 11.41 -13.10 -31.36
N LEU A 429 10.37 -12.28 -31.13
CA LEU A 429 8.99 -12.75 -31.17
C LEU A 429 8.51 -13.23 -32.55
N GLY A 430 9.08 -12.71 -33.64
CA GLY A 430 8.59 -12.97 -35.00
C GLY A 430 7.12 -12.57 -35.17
N GLU A 431 6.28 -13.51 -35.59
CA GLU A 431 4.84 -13.31 -35.80
C GLU A 431 4.00 -13.42 -34.52
N ARG A 432 4.57 -13.91 -33.42
CA ARG A 432 3.85 -14.09 -32.15
C ARG A 432 3.43 -12.74 -31.57
N LYS A 433 2.29 -12.72 -30.88
CA LYS A 433 1.77 -11.54 -30.17
C LYS A 433 2.48 -11.31 -28.83
N SER A 434 2.88 -12.37 -28.15
CA SER A 434 3.63 -12.32 -26.90
C SER A 434 4.52 -13.56 -26.76
N ALA A 435 5.48 -13.48 -25.82
CA ALA A 435 6.27 -14.62 -25.37
C ALA A 435 6.75 -14.38 -23.93
N ALA A 436 6.86 -15.46 -23.15
CA ALA A 436 7.36 -15.42 -21.78
C ALA A 436 8.66 -16.22 -21.67
N TYR A 437 9.62 -15.69 -20.92
CA TYR A 437 10.94 -16.27 -20.72
C TYR A 437 11.25 -16.35 -19.22
N SER A 438 11.90 -17.42 -18.77
CA SER A 438 12.31 -17.57 -17.36
C SER A 438 13.54 -16.74 -16.99
N GLU A 439 14.24 -16.21 -17.99
CA GLU A 439 15.49 -15.48 -17.82
C GLU A 439 15.25 -14.02 -17.46
N LYS A 440 16.02 -13.51 -16.50
CA LYS A 440 16.09 -12.09 -16.16
C LYS A 440 16.80 -11.32 -17.30
N PRO A 441 16.29 -10.15 -17.74
CA PRO A 441 16.85 -9.44 -18.89
C PRO A 441 18.08 -8.60 -18.49
N ASP A 442 19.17 -9.25 -18.09
CA ASP A 442 20.33 -8.59 -17.47
C ASP A 442 20.95 -7.48 -18.32
N GLU A 443 21.15 -7.71 -19.62
CA GLU A 443 21.67 -6.70 -20.56
C GLU A 443 20.79 -5.43 -20.61
N LEU A 444 19.46 -5.59 -20.47
CA LEU A 444 18.54 -4.46 -20.39
C LEU A 444 18.63 -3.74 -19.04
N LEU A 445 18.85 -4.48 -17.95
CA LEU A 445 19.01 -3.90 -16.62
C LEU A 445 20.27 -3.03 -16.55
N ASP A 446 21.39 -3.50 -17.10
CA ASP A 446 22.64 -2.72 -17.15
C ASP A 446 22.44 -1.41 -17.95
N ALA A 447 21.76 -1.49 -19.10
CA ALA A 447 21.43 -0.30 -19.90
C ALA A 447 20.46 0.66 -19.17
N LEU A 448 19.55 0.13 -18.34
CA LEU A 448 18.64 0.94 -17.54
C LEU A 448 19.34 1.66 -16.39
N GLU A 449 20.34 1.05 -15.76
CA GLU A 449 21.15 1.70 -14.73
C GLU A 449 21.86 2.94 -15.30
N ASP A 450 22.47 2.80 -16.49
CA ASP A 450 23.10 3.90 -17.22
C ASP A 450 22.09 5.01 -17.61
N PHE A 451 20.91 4.61 -18.11
CA PHE A 451 19.84 5.57 -18.40
C PHE A 451 19.37 6.33 -17.16
N VAL A 452 19.11 5.64 -16.04
CA VAL A 452 18.67 6.24 -14.78
C VAL A 452 19.72 7.23 -14.27
N LEU A 453 21.01 6.91 -14.41
CA LEU A 453 22.10 7.80 -14.03
C LEU A 453 22.05 9.12 -14.82
N HIS A 454 22.01 9.05 -16.15
CA HIS A 454 21.99 10.22 -17.02
C HIS A 454 20.67 11.01 -16.96
N ALA A 455 19.54 10.30 -16.93
CA ALA A 455 18.23 10.92 -16.79
C ALA A 455 18.12 11.65 -15.44
N GLY A 456 18.64 11.05 -14.37
CA GLY A 456 18.65 11.68 -13.06
C GLY A 456 19.49 12.95 -13.02
N ALA A 457 20.70 12.92 -13.57
CA ALA A 457 21.54 14.10 -13.70
C ALA A 457 20.88 15.20 -14.53
N GLN A 458 20.17 14.83 -15.61
CA GLN A 458 19.44 15.80 -16.44
C GLN A 458 18.27 16.41 -15.67
N LEU A 459 17.50 15.62 -14.92
CA LEU A 459 16.37 16.07 -14.12
C LEU A 459 16.78 17.04 -12.99
N THR A 460 18.00 16.91 -12.43
CA THR A 460 18.52 17.86 -11.43
C THR A 460 18.80 19.26 -11.99
N ARG A 461 18.98 19.40 -13.31
CA ARG A 461 19.32 20.69 -13.96
C ARG A 461 18.10 21.54 -14.28
N TYR A 462 16.90 20.97 -14.18
CA TYR A 462 15.67 21.67 -14.51
C TYR A 462 15.10 22.43 -13.32
N GLY A 463 14.58 23.62 -13.62
CA GLY A 463 13.79 24.42 -12.68
C GLY A 463 12.33 23.96 -12.62
N GLU A 464 11.48 24.82 -12.09
CA GLU A 464 10.10 24.53 -11.68
C GLU A 464 9.07 24.41 -12.83
N ASN A 465 9.43 24.78 -14.07
CA ASN A 465 8.53 24.73 -15.23
C ASN A 465 8.90 23.58 -16.17
N HIS A 466 8.20 22.45 -16.04
CA HIS A 466 8.48 21.28 -16.87
C HIS A 466 7.87 21.39 -18.27
N THR A 467 8.72 21.25 -19.29
CA THR A 467 8.27 21.03 -20.67
C THR A 467 7.63 19.64 -20.81
N SER A 468 6.82 19.42 -21.85
CA SER A 468 6.25 18.08 -22.13
C SER A 468 7.32 16.98 -22.17
N ASN A 469 8.49 17.29 -22.74
CA ASN A 469 9.61 16.34 -22.82
C ASN A 469 10.19 16.00 -21.43
N GLU A 470 10.14 16.94 -20.49
CA GLU A 470 10.61 16.73 -19.11
C GLU A 470 9.64 15.88 -18.31
N ILE A 471 8.33 16.05 -18.52
CA ILE A 471 7.30 15.17 -17.94
C ILE A 471 7.52 13.75 -18.44
N ASP A 472 7.69 13.57 -19.76
CA ASP A 472 7.97 12.26 -20.36
C ASP A 472 9.28 11.65 -19.82
N LEU A 473 10.32 12.46 -19.62
CA LEU A 473 11.59 12.04 -18.99
C LEU A 473 11.38 11.59 -17.54
N LEU A 474 10.63 12.36 -16.77
CA LEU A 474 10.35 12.06 -15.36
C LEU A 474 9.55 10.76 -15.21
N GLU A 475 8.51 10.57 -16.03
CA GLU A 475 7.72 9.34 -16.04
C GLU A 475 8.57 8.13 -16.45
N THR A 476 9.33 8.25 -17.54
CA THR A 476 10.23 7.18 -18.02
C THR A 476 11.31 6.85 -16.99
N PHE A 477 11.83 7.86 -16.30
CA PHE A 477 12.79 7.70 -15.22
C PHE A 477 12.19 6.90 -14.06
N PHE A 478 11.01 7.26 -13.57
CA PHE A 478 10.38 6.55 -12.45
C PHE A 478 9.97 5.12 -12.83
N GLN A 479 9.50 4.91 -14.07
CA GLN A 479 9.25 3.56 -14.60
C GLN A 479 10.53 2.72 -14.64
N SER A 480 11.64 3.30 -15.11
CA SER A 480 12.95 2.63 -15.16
C SER A 480 13.47 2.28 -13.76
N GLN A 481 13.36 3.21 -12.80
CA GLN A 481 13.69 2.94 -11.40
C GLN A 481 12.83 1.84 -10.78
N ASN A 482 11.52 1.84 -11.07
CA ASN A 482 10.64 0.77 -10.61
C ASN A 482 11.04 -0.58 -11.21
N PHE A 483 11.35 -0.61 -12.50
CA PHE A 483 11.79 -1.82 -13.19
C PHE A 483 13.06 -2.39 -12.57
N LEU A 484 14.08 -1.56 -12.34
CA LEU A 484 15.30 -1.95 -11.62
C LEU A 484 15.03 -2.41 -10.19
N ARG A 485 14.07 -1.78 -9.50
CA ARG A 485 13.68 -2.17 -8.13
C ARG A 485 13.02 -3.54 -8.10
N ILE A 486 12.08 -3.81 -9.01
CA ILE A 486 11.40 -5.11 -9.13
C ILE A 486 12.37 -6.20 -9.59
N ALA A 487 13.35 -5.88 -10.44
CA ALA A 487 14.37 -6.83 -10.86
C ALA A 487 15.16 -7.44 -9.70
N LYS A 488 15.28 -6.76 -8.55
CA LYS A 488 15.92 -7.28 -7.33
C LYS A 488 15.12 -8.42 -6.66
N TYR A 489 13.83 -8.54 -6.96
CA TYR A 489 12.96 -9.60 -6.45
C TYR A 489 12.85 -10.79 -7.41
N TYR A 490 13.36 -10.66 -8.65
CA TYR A 490 13.20 -11.64 -9.71
C TYR A 490 13.82 -12.99 -9.30
N ASN A 491 13.03 -14.06 -9.43
CA ASN A 491 13.39 -15.44 -9.10
C ASN A 491 12.44 -16.40 -9.86
N GLU A 492 12.34 -17.66 -9.45
CA GLU A 492 11.46 -18.66 -10.08
C GLU A 492 9.95 -18.33 -10.06
N HIS A 493 9.52 -17.36 -9.24
CA HIS A 493 8.14 -16.85 -9.18
C HIS A 493 7.86 -15.74 -10.21
N TYR A 494 8.83 -15.46 -11.10
CA TYR A 494 8.75 -14.42 -12.10
C TYR A 494 8.93 -14.97 -13.52
N THR A 495 8.44 -14.19 -14.48
CA THR A 495 8.80 -14.36 -15.89
C THR A 495 9.00 -13.01 -16.56
N THR A 496 9.88 -12.98 -17.56
CA THR A 496 10.06 -11.86 -18.47
C THR A 496 9.06 -12.03 -19.61
N HIS A 497 7.98 -11.26 -19.56
CA HIS A 497 6.90 -11.29 -20.54
C HIS A 497 7.10 -10.16 -21.56
N VAL A 498 7.24 -10.52 -22.83
CA VAL A 498 7.38 -9.56 -23.93
C VAL A 498 6.09 -9.55 -24.75
N ILE A 499 5.50 -8.36 -24.93
CA ILE A 499 4.21 -8.17 -25.60
C ILE A 499 4.42 -7.25 -26.82
N LYS A 500 3.99 -7.71 -27.99
CA LYS A 500 4.09 -6.98 -29.26
C LYS A 500 2.82 -6.17 -29.50
N GLY A 501 2.97 -4.84 -29.52
CA GLY A 501 1.98 -3.92 -30.07
C GLY A 501 2.20 -3.69 -31.57
N SER A 502 1.32 -2.91 -32.22
CA SER A 502 1.39 -2.65 -33.67
C SER A 502 2.78 -2.17 -34.12
N ASN A 503 3.28 -1.09 -33.50
CA ASN A 503 4.64 -0.56 -33.71
C ASN A 503 5.42 -0.37 -32.41
N ASN A 504 5.04 -1.14 -31.40
CA ASN A 504 5.56 -1.02 -30.06
C ASN A 504 5.91 -2.40 -29.49
N VAL A 505 6.66 -2.39 -28.41
CA VAL A 505 6.90 -3.59 -27.61
C VAL A 505 6.96 -3.20 -26.15
N TYR A 506 6.33 -4.03 -25.33
CA TYR A 506 6.33 -3.92 -23.90
C TYR A 506 7.13 -5.09 -23.34
N LEU A 507 7.93 -4.83 -22.32
CA LEU A 507 8.64 -5.86 -21.60
C LEU A 507 8.30 -5.73 -20.13
N LYS A 508 7.74 -6.80 -19.57
CA LYS A 508 7.23 -6.85 -18.20
C LYS A 508 7.98 -7.91 -17.40
N LEU A 509 8.51 -7.52 -16.24
CA LEU A 509 8.85 -8.47 -15.18
C LEU A 509 7.54 -8.81 -14.48
N PHE A 510 6.97 -9.96 -14.83
CA PHE A 510 5.66 -10.37 -14.36
C PHE A 510 5.80 -11.31 -13.15
N CYS A 511 5.22 -10.89 -12.02
CA CYS A 511 5.12 -11.69 -10.82
C CYS A 511 3.99 -12.72 -10.98
N LEU A 512 4.34 -14.00 -11.07
CA LEU A 512 3.40 -15.11 -11.20
C LEU A 512 2.78 -15.46 -9.85
N ASP A 513 3.57 -15.37 -8.78
CA ASP A 513 3.19 -15.74 -7.42
C ASP A 513 3.78 -14.76 -6.40
N PRO A 514 2.94 -13.95 -5.73
CA PRO A 514 3.41 -12.91 -4.82
C PRO A 514 3.75 -13.44 -3.42
N ALA A 515 3.49 -14.72 -3.12
CA ALA A 515 3.55 -15.29 -1.77
C ALA A 515 4.89 -15.01 -1.06
N LEU A 516 6.01 -15.28 -1.72
CA LEU A 516 7.36 -15.07 -1.17
C LEU A 516 7.61 -13.58 -0.87
N ASN A 517 7.15 -12.70 -1.74
CA ASN A 517 7.37 -11.26 -1.58
C ASN A 517 6.48 -10.70 -0.45
N LEU A 518 5.22 -11.11 -0.37
CA LEU A 518 4.31 -10.74 0.73
C LEU A 518 4.84 -11.26 2.09
N GLN A 519 5.44 -12.46 2.10
CA GLN A 519 6.11 -12.99 3.29
C GLN A 519 7.32 -12.14 3.69
N LYS A 520 8.13 -11.69 2.73
CA LYS A 520 9.27 -10.79 3.00
C LYS A 520 8.82 -9.44 3.56
N MET A 521 7.74 -8.86 3.02
CA MET A 521 7.22 -7.56 3.48
C MET A 521 6.62 -7.61 4.89
N THR A 522 6.08 -8.76 5.28
CA THR A 522 5.53 -8.98 6.64
C THR A 522 6.58 -9.49 7.63
N LYS A 523 7.80 -9.79 7.17
CA LYS A 523 8.88 -10.30 8.02
C LYS A 523 9.31 -9.24 9.03
N GLY A 524 9.48 -9.65 10.28
CA GLY A 524 9.90 -8.78 11.38
C GLY A 524 8.77 -8.04 12.07
N PHE A 525 7.56 -8.01 11.49
CA PHE A 525 6.38 -7.53 12.19
C PHE A 525 5.98 -8.48 13.33
N ALA A 526 5.33 -7.95 14.36
CA ALA A 526 4.92 -8.75 15.52
C ALA A 526 3.94 -9.86 15.12
N SER A 527 2.95 -9.53 14.29
CA SER A 527 1.93 -10.46 13.79
C SER A 527 1.25 -9.89 12.54
N THR A 528 0.64 -10.75 11.72
CA THR A 528 -0.15 -10.33 10.55
C THR A 528 -1.45 -11.12 10.47
N LEU A 529 -2.58 -10.42 10.48
CA LEU A 529 -3.92 -11.00 10.50
C LEU A 529 -4.61 -10.66 9.19
N PHE A 530 -4.80 -11.66 8.33
CA PHE A 530 -5.56 -11.58 7.09
C PHE A 530 -7.00 -11.99 7.35
N PHE A 531 -7.96 -11.13 7.04
CA PHE A 531 -9.37 -11.45 7.22
C PHE A 531 -10.23 -10.97 6.05
N SER A 532 -11.23 -11.79 5.71
CA SER A 532 -12.21 -11.45 4.69
C SER A 532 -13.45 -12.35 4.78
N ALA A 533 -14.55 -11.89 4.20
CA ALA A 533 -15.77 -12.69 4.04
C ALA A 533 -15.69 -13.72 2.91
N THR A 534 -14.75 -13.55 1.97
CA THR A 534 -14.66 -14.37 0.75
C THR A 534 -13.29 -15.01 0.57
N LEU A 535 -12.60 -15.30 1.68
CA LEU A 535 -11.32 -16.01 1.71
C LEU A 535 -11.48 -17.53 1.44
N THR A 536 -12.17 -17.89 0.37
CA THR A 536 -12.55 -19.26 0.01
C THR A 536 -12.08 -19.60 -1.42
N PRO A 537 -11.42 -20.75 -1.65
CA PRO A 537 -10.95 -21.71 -0.65
C PRO A 537 -9.79 -21.15 0.18
N ILE A 538 -9.83 -21.36 1.49
CA ILE A 538 -8.83 -20.78 2.41
C ILE A 538 -7.40 -21.25 2.09
N GLY A 539 -7.23 -22.49 1.62
CA GLY A 539 -5.92 -23.03 1.22
C GLY A 539 -5.28 -22.27 0.06
N TYR A 540 -6.06 -21.84 -0.94
CA TYR A 540 -5.57 -21.02 -2.05
C TYR A 540 -5.00 -19.69 -1.55
N TYR A 541 -5.73 -19.01 -0.67
CA TYR A 541 -5.28 -17.73 -0.11
C TYR A 541 -4.11 -17.90 0.85
N MET A 542 -4.07 -18.96 1.66
CA MET A 542 -2.92 -19.26 2.51
C MET A 542 -1.64 -19.45 1.68
N ASP A 543 -1.73 -20.21 0.57
CA ASP A 543 -0.62 -20.38 -0.35
C ASP A 543 -0.19 -19.03 -0.94
N ALA A 544 -1.11 -18.28 -1.55
CA ALA A 544 -0.80 -17.06 -2.29
C ALA A 544 -0.42 -15.85 -1.42
N LEU A 545 -0.82 -15.82 -0.14
CA LEU A 545 -0.49 -14.77 0.83
C LEU A 545 0.76 -15.10 1.66
N GLY A 546 1.42 -16.23 1.40
CA GLY A 546 2.69 -16.59 2.05
C GLY A 546 2.51 -17.07 3.50
N SER A 547 1.56 -17.97 3.73
CA SER A 547 1.45 -18.73 4.98
C SER A 547 2.71 -19.54 5.25
N GLY A 548 3.14 -19.60 6.50
CA GLY A 548 4.21 -20.47 6.99
C GLY A 548 3.71 -21.57 7.92
N ASP A 549 4.66 -22.38 8.40
CA ASP A 549 4.37 -23.48 9.32
C ASP A 549 3.89 -22.98 10.69
N GLY A 550 2.76 -23.54 11.14
CA GLY A 550 2.13 -23.18 12.41
C GLY A 550 1.38 -21.85 12.40
N ASP A 551 1.12 -21.27 11.23
CA ASP A 551 0.17 -20.16 11.11
C ASP A 551 -1.28 -20.65 11.29
N TYR A 552 -2.13 -19.76 11.80
CA TYR A 552 -3.49 -20.09 12.17
C TYR A 552 -4.48 -19.83 11.05
N ARG A 553 -5.52 -20.68 11.01
CA ARG A 553 -6.70 -20.45 10.17
C ARG A 553 -7.96 -20.61 11.00
N ILE A 554 -8.96 -19.78 10.73
CA ILE A 554 -10.27 -19.89 11.34
C ILE A 554 -11.35 -19.62 10.31
N GLN A 555 -12.41 -20.42 10.38
CA GLN A 555 -13.64 -20.20 9.64
C GLN A 555 -14.77 -20.00 10.64
N ILE A 556 -15.43 -18.86 10.54
CA ILE A 556 -16.61 -18.59 11.35
C ILE A 556 -17.84 -18.84 10.49
N GLY A 557 -18.76 -19.66 11.03
CA GLY A 557 -20.05 -19.88 10.43
C GLY A 557 -20.82 -18.55 10.30
N SER A 558 -21.66 -18.49 9.28
CA SER A 558 -22.52 -17.32 9.06
C SER A 558 -23.42 -17.04 10.26
N PRO A 559 -23.63 -15.77 10.64
CA PRO A 559 -24.70 -15.41 11.57
C PRO A 559 -26.09 -15.60 10.94
N PHE A 560 -26.18 -15.66 9.61
CA PHE A 560 -27.43 -15.73 8.85
C PHE A 560 -28.02 -17.16 8.82
N SER A 561 -29.34 -17.26 8.84
CA SER A 561 -30.09 -18.50 8.64
C SER A 561 -30.17 -18.87 7.16
N PRO A 562 -30.11 -20.17 6.78
CA PRO A 562 -30.34 -20.61 5.41
C PRO A 562 -31.66 -20.11 4.81
N ASP A 563 -32.70 -19.97 5.63
CA ASP A 563 -34.05 -19.53 5.19
C ASP A 563 -34.10 -18.07 4.71
N GLN A 564 -33.04 -17.28 4.93
CA GLN A 564 -32.98 -15.88 4.48
C GLN A 564 -32.67 -15.72 2.99
N LEU A 565 -32.10 -16.75 2.35
CA LEU A 565 -31.77 -16.75 0.93
C LEU A 565 -32.58 -17.80 0.18
N ASP A 566 -33.45 -17.36 -0.72
CA ASP A 566 -34.00 -18.26 -1.73
C ASP A 566 -32.99 -18.37 -2.88
N ILE A 567 -32.28 -19.50 -2.94
CA ILE A 567 -31.22 -19.74 -3.92
C ILE A 567 -31.76 -20.60 -5.04
N ALA A 568 -31.58 -20.15 -6.27
CA ALA A 568 -31.92 -20.89 -7.48
C ALA A 568 -30.74 -20.97 -8.45
N ILE A 569 -30.61 -22.11 -9.13
CA ILE A 569 -29.62 -22.33 -10.18
C ILE A 569 -30.36 -22.63 -11.48
N GLN A 570 -30.06 -21.85 -12.52
CA GLN A 570 -30.51 -22.13 -13.87
C GLN A 570 -29.32 -22.66 -14.69
N PRO A 571 -29.34 -23.94 -15.13
CA PRO A 571 -28.21 -24.56 -15.78
C PRO A 571 -28.14 -24.21 -17.28
N LEU A 572 -27.78 -22.96 -17.58
CA LEU A 572 -27.53 -22.48 -18.95
C LEU A 572 -26.02 -22.41 -19.25
N SER A 573 -25.62 -22.61 -20.50
CA SER A 573 -24.22 -22.41 -20.88
C SER A 573 -23.93 -20.94 -21.14
N THR A 574 -23.05 -20.31 -20.34
CA THR A 574 -22.61 -18.92 -20.59
C THR A 574 -21.26 -18.84 -21.34
N ARG A 575 -20.79 -19.98 -21.89
CA ARG A 575 -19.55 -20.08 -22.68
C ARG A 575 -19.68 -19.27 -23.97
N PHE A 576 -18.57 -18.72 -24.45
CA PHE A 576 -18.56 -17.75 -25.55
C PHE A 576 -19.37 -18.19 -26.79
N HIS A 577 -19.27 -19.46 -27.20
CA HIS A 577 -19.99 -19.99 -28.37
C HIS A 577 -21.50 -20.13 -28.17
N ASP A 578 -21.98 -20.24 -26.94
CA ASP A 578 -23.40 -20.52 -26.63
C ASP A 578 -24.17 -19.25 -26.24
N ARG A 579 -23.49 -18.10 -26.13
CA ARG A 579 -24.04 -16.85 -25.59
C ARG A 579 -25.21 -16.30 -26.41
N SER A 580 -25.15 -16.38 -27.74
CA SER A 580 -26.22 -15.90 -28.62
C SER A 580 -27.51 -16.68 -28.49
N VAL A 581 -27.44 -17.97 -28.15
CA VAL A 581 -28.63 -18.80 -27.90
C VAL A 581 -29.12 -18.60 -26.47
N SER A 582 -28.18 -18.50 -25.52
CA SER A 582 -28.50 -18.37 -24.11
C SER A 582 -29.02 -16.98 -23.75
N SER A 583 -28.69 -15.93 -24.52
CA SER A 583 -29.14 -14.54 -24.26
C SER A 583 -30.66 -14.44 -24.20
N VAL A 584 -31.36 -15.07 -25.14
CA VAL A 584 -32.83 -15.10 -25.21
C VAL A 584 -33.43 -15.74 -23.95
N GLN A 585 -32.85 -16.86 -23.50
CA GLN A 585 -33.33 -17.57 -22.31
C GLN A 585 -33.03 -16.80 -21.03
N ILE A 586 -31.87 -16.14 -20.96
CA ILE A 586 -31.47 -15.29 -19.84
C ILE A 586 -32.40 -14.08 -19.74
N ALA A 587 -32.69 -13.38 -20.84
CA ALA A 587 -33.61 -12.25 -20.87
C ALA A 587 -34.99 -12.63 -20.32
N ARG A 588 -35.55 -13.74 -20.82
CA ARG A 588 -36.83 -14.28 -20.31
C ARG A 588 -36.80 -14.61 -18.83
N THR A 589 -35.67 -15.13 -18.35
CA THR A 589 -35.49 -15.49 -16.93
C THR A 589 -35.41 -14.25 -16.06
N ILE A 590 -34.64 -13.24 -16.48
CA ILE A 590 -34.55 -11.95 -15.78
C ILE A 590 -35.94 -11.35 -15.68
N HIS A 591 -36.64 -11.18 -16.81
CA HIS A 591 -38.01 -10.65 -16.84
C HIS A 591 -38.94 -11.41 -15.88
N ALA A 592 -38.94 -12.75 -15.94
CA ALA A 592 -39.80 -13.58 -15.09
C ALA A 592 -39.51 -13.40 -13.59
N ILE A 593 -38.24 -13.21 -13.22
CA ILE A 593 -37.84 -12.99 -11.82
C ILE A 593 -38.20 -11.56 -11.37
N THR A 594 -37.97 -10.55 -12.21
CA THR A 594 -38.05 -9.14 -11.81
C THR A 594 -39.45 -8.55 -11.93
N LYS A 595 -40.29 -9.05 -12.84
CA LYS A 595 -41.60 -8.46 -13.18
C LYS A 595 -42.53 -8.14 -11.99
N ASN A 596 -42.50 -8.95 -10.93
CA ASN A 596 -43.37 -8.80 -9.76
C ASN A 596 -42.59 -8.73 -8.43
N ARG A 597 -41.31 -8.37 -8.48
CA ARG A 597 -40.42 -8.37 -7.32
C ARG A 597 -39.74 -7.01 -7.18
N GLY A 598 -39.14 -6.74 -6.01
CA GLY A 598 -38.51 -5.45 -5.72
C GLY A 598 -37.22 -5.21 -6.51
N ASN A 599 -36.26 -4.49 -5.94
CA ASN A 599 -35.07 -4.07 -6.69
C ASN A 599 -34.09 -5.22 -6.94
N PHE A 600 -33.47 -5.28 -8.13
CA PHE A 600 -32.48 -6.31 -8.49
C PHE A 600 -31.17 -5.74 -8.99
N LEU A 601 -30.09 -6.48 -8.71
CA LEU A 601 -28.81 -6.32 -9.40
C LEU A 601 -28.51 -7.56 -10.24
N VAL A 602 -28.22 -7.34 -11.51
CA VAL A 602 -27.87 -8.39 -12.47
C VAL A 602 -26.40 -8.24 -12.86
N PHE A 603 -25.60 -9.26 -12.63
CA PHE A 603 -24.16 -9.26 -12.89
C PHE A 603 -23.81 -10.10 -14.12
N PHE A 604 -23.15 -9.47 -15.09
CA PHE A 604 -22.70 -10.09 -16.33
C PHE A 604 -21.19 -10.30 -16.37
N PRO A 605 -20.66 -11.30 -17.08
CA PRO A 605 -19.22 -11.55 -17.17
C PRO A 605 -18.50 -10.54 -18.07
N SER A 606 -19.22 -9.80 -18.92
CA SER A 606 -18.65 -8.74 -19.76
C SER A 606 -19.72 -7.76 -20.25
N TYR A 607 -19.31 -6.52 -20.57
CA TYR A 607 -20.16 -5.52 -21.21
C TYR A 607 -20.78 -6.02 -22.54
N GLN A 608 -20.03 -6.80 -23.30
CA GLN A 608 -20.53 -7.37 -24.56
C GLN A 608 -21.71 -8.31 -24.31
N PHE A 609 -21.64 -9.16 -23.29
CA PHE A 609 -22.73 -10.09 -23.01
C PHE A 609 -23.91 -9.40 -22.32
N LEU A 610 -23.65 -8.38 -21.52
CA LEU A 610 -24.69 -7.48 -21.00
C LEU A 610 -25.51 -6.90 -22.14
N ARG A 611 -24.86 -6.24 -23.12
CA ARG A 611 -25.55 -5.64 -24.28
C ARG A 611 -26.37 -6.67 -25.06
N MET A 612 -25.79 -7.83 -25.34
CA MET A 612 -26.49 -8.91 -26.03
C MET A 612 -27.77 -9.36 -25.33
N VAL A 613 -27.82 -9.38 -24.00
CA VAL A 613 -29.04 -9.72 -23.25
C VAL A 613 -29.99 -8.53 -23.14
N MET A 614 -29.47 -7.30 -23.09
CA MET A 614 -30.29 -6.09 -23.11
C MET A 614 -31.06 -5.95 -24.42
N ASP A 615 -30.42 -6.23 -25.56
CA ASP A 615 -31.06 -6.18 -26.88
C ASP A 615 -32.28 -7.13 -26.93
N GLU A 616 -32.19 -8.31 -26.29
CA GLU A 616 -33.31 -9.26 -26.18
C GLU A 616 -34.37 -8.80 -25.15
N LEU A 617 -33.97 -8.09 -24.10
CA LEU A 617 -34.87 -7.56 -23.08
C LEU A 617 -35.74 -6.40 -23.59
N GLU A 618 -35.29 -5.66 -24.60
CA GLU A 618 -36.08 -4.59 -25.23
C GLU A 618 -37.39 -5.09 -25.88
N GLU A 619 -37.49 -6.39 -26.18
CA GLU A 619 -38.72 -7.02 -26.67
C GLU A 619 -39.80 -7.21 -25.59
N PHE A 620 -39.45 -7.01 -24.32
CA PHE A 620 -40.36 -7.19 -23.18
C PHE A 620 -40.79 -5.84 -22.59
N GLU A 621 -42.06 -5.74 -22.19
CA GLU A 621 -42.54 -4.60 -21.42
C GLU A 621 -42.09 -4.76 -19.95
N GLU A 622 -40.97 -4.12 -19.59
CA GLU A 622 -40.44 -4.14 -18.24
C GLU A 622 -41.13 -3.08 -17.36
N PRO A 623 -41.80 -3.47 -16.26
CA PRO A 623 -42.45 -2.53 -15.35
C PRO A 623 -41.43 -1.78 -14.45
N SER A 624 -40.16 -2.19 -14.48
CA SER A 624 -39.09 -1.65 -13.64
C SER A 624 -38.23 -0.64 -14.37
N LYS A 625 -37.67 0.32 -13.63
CA LYS A 625 -36.65 1.25 -14.13
C LYS A 625 -35.33 0.51 -14.33
N ILE A 626 -34.80 0.55 -15.54
CA ILE A 626 -33.53 -0.08 -15.90
C ILE A 626 -32.38 0.91 -15.75
N LEU A 627 -31.33 0.49 -15.05
CA LEU A 627 -30.05 1.19 -14.97
C LEU A 627 -28.95 0.31 -15.55
N ILE A 628 -28.08 0.88 -16.39
CA ILE A 628 -27.00 0.14 -17.04
C ILE A 628 -25.66 0.77 -16.68
N GLN A 629 -24.74 -0.08 -16.19
CA GLN A 629 -23.36 0.33 -15.97
C GLN A 629 -22.69 0.69 -17.31
N ASN A 630 -22.07 1.86 -17.37
CA ASN A 630 -21.24 2.29 -18.50
C ASN A 630 -19.74 2.07 -18.22
N GLN A 631 -18.92 2.07 -19.28
CA GLN A 631 -17.47 2.08 -19.14
C GLN A 631 -17.00 3.49 -18.76
N GLY A 632 -16.10 3.59 -17.78
CA GLY A 632 -15.50 4.87 -17.39
C GLY A 632 -16.38 5.78 -16.55
N MET A 633 -17.42 5.26 -15.88
CA MET A 633 -18.26 6.06 -14.96
C MET A 633 -17.39 6.79 -13.92
N SER A 634 -17.63 8.09 -13.77
CA SER A 634 -17.09 8.96 -12.73
C SER A 634 -17.57 8.53 -11.33
N GLU A 635 -16.96 9.06 -10.26
CA GLU A 635 -17.38 8.77 -8.88
C GLU A 635 -18.84 9.22 -8.66
N GLN A 636 -19.22 10.40 -9.15
CA GLN A 636 -20.58 10.92 -9.08
C GLN A 636 -21.60 10.01 -9.80
N GLU A 637 -21.33 9.60 -11.05
CA GLU A 637 -22.26 8.71 -11.78
C GLU A 637 -22.47 7.37 -11.07
N ARG A 638 -21.47 6.89 -10.33
CA ARG A 638 -21.59 5.65 -9.55
C ARG A 638 -22.47 5.87 -8.32
N GLU A 639 -22.30 6.99 -7.64
CA GLU A 639 -23.15 7.38 -6.52
C GLU A 639 -24.61 7.54 -6.98
N ASP A 640 -24.83 8.19 -8.12
CA ASP A 640 -26.16 8.36 -8.73
C ASP A 640 -26.81 7.02 -9.12
N PHE A 641 -26.01 6.08 -9.63
CA PHE A 641 -26.50 4.72 -9.94
C PHE A 641 -26.99 4.00 -8.68
N LEU A 642 -26.28 4.19 -7.56
CA LEU A 642 -26.59 3.51 -6.29
C LEU A 642 -27.69 4.18 -5.50
N SER A 643 -27.75 5.51 -5.53
CA SER A 643 -28.80 6.29 -4.85
C SER A 643 -30.17 5.98 -5.43
N ALA A 644 -30.26 5.58 -6.71
CA ALA A 644 -31.51 5.15 -7.33
C ALA A 644 -32.14 3.89 -6.69
N PHE A 645 -31.37 3.09 -5.95
CA PHE A 645 -31.92 1.95 -5.19
C PHE A 645 -32.44 2.42 -3.84
N GLU A 646 -33.73 2.74 -3.75
CA GLU A 646 -34.40 3.14 -2.50
C GLU A 646 -35.38 2.07 -2.01
N GLU A 647 -35.81 2.16 -0.75
CA GLU A 647 -36.83 1.28 -0.18
C GLU A 647 -38.23 1.72 -0.64
N ASN A 648 -39.13 0.75 -0.86
CA ASN A 648 -40.56 0.99 -1.15
C ASN A 648 -40.82 1.91 -2.35
N LEU A 649 -40.05 1.76 -3.42
CA LEU A 649 -40.30 2.46 -4.67
C LEU A 649 -41.60 1.98 -5.33
N ASP A 650 -42.40 2.93 -5.83
CA ASP A 650 -43.58 2.63 -6.67
C ASP A 650 -43.17 1.89 -7.96
N ILE A 651 -41.98 2.20 -8.47
CA ILE A 651 -41.37 1.59 -9.66
C ILE A 651 -40.06 0.91 -9.23
N PRO A 652 -39.99 -0.44 -9.23
CA PRO A 652 -38.77 -1.16 -8.87
C PRO A 652 -37.60 -0.83 -9.81
N VAL A 653 -36.38 -1.00 -9.34
CA VAL A 653 -35.15 -0.72 -10.10
C VAL A 653 -34.38 -2.01 -10.39
N ILE A 654 -33.95 -2.18 -11.64
CA ILE A 654 -33.04 -3.26 -12.06
C ILE A 654 -31.74 -2.65 -12.55
N GLY A 655 -30.63 -2.93 -11.86
CA GLY A 655 -29.30 -2.51 -12.27
C GLY A 655 -28.54 -3.62 -12.98
N PHE A 656 -28.17 -3.37 -14.23
CA PHE A 656 -27.35 -4.25 -15.06
C PHE A 656 -25.89 -3.83 -14.96
N THR A 657 -25.06 -4.73 -14.42
CA THR A 657 -23.67 -4.44 -14.07
C THR A 657 -22.72 -5.56 -14.49
N VAL A 658 -21.42 -5.31 -14.43
CA VAL A 658 -20.37 -6.29 -14.77
C VAL A 658 -19.76 -6.88 -13.50
N LEU A 659 -19.66 -8.21 -13.48
CA LEU A 659 -19.10 -9.00 -12.39
C LEU A 659 -17.59 -8.75 -12.22
N GLY A 660 -17.15 -8.53 -10.98
CA GLY A 660 -15.77 -8.12 -10.68
C GLY A 660 -15.47 -6.67 -11.02
N GLY A 661 -16.48 -5.87 -11.37
CA GLY A 661 -16.38 -4.42 -11.46
C GLY A 661 -16.70 -3.74 -10.13
N ILE A 662 -16.61 -2.41 -10.14
CA ILE A 662 -16.93 -1.53 -9.00
C ILE A 662 -18.28 -1.84 -8.32
N PHE A 663 -19.29 -2.29 -9.07
CA PHE A 663 -20.61 -2.58 -8.51
C PHE A 663 -20.73 -3.92 -7.79
N SER A 664 -19.80 -4.84 -8.04
CA SER A 664 -19.73 -6.12 -7.32
C SER A 664 -19.05 -6.00 -5.95
N GLU A 665 -18.39 -4.86 -5.71
CA GLU A 665 -17.32 -4.74 -4.74
C GLU A 665 -17.36 -3.39 -4.02
N GLY A 666 -17.80 -3.36 -2.75
CA GLY A 666 -17.70 -2.16 -1.90
C GLY A 666 -18.88 -1.20 -2.05
N ILE A 667 -20.09 -1.73 -2.01
CA ILE A 667 -21.34 -0.95 -1.99
C ILE A 667 -22.18 -1.42 -0.81
N ASP A 668 -22.89 -0.48 -0.19
CA ASP A 668 -23.75 -0.70 0.97
C ASP A 668 -25.23 -0.42 0.63
N LEU A 669 -25.90 -1.44 0.07
CA LEU A 669 -27.35 -1.46 -0.10
C LEU A 669 -27.92 -2.34 1.02
N VAL A 670 -28.30 -1.72 2.14
CA VAL A 670 -28.83 -2.40 3.34
C VAL A 670 -30.36 -2.41 3.29
N GLY A 671 -30.98 -3.40 3.94
CA GLY A 671 -32.42 -3.45 4.14
C GLY A 671 -33.16 -3.84 2.86
N ASN A 672 -34.30 -3.21 2.61
CA ASN A 672 -35.18 -3.55 1.48
C ASN A 672 -34.75 -2.90 0.15
N ARG A 673 -33.58 -2.24 0.12
CA ARG A 673 -33.04 -1.58 -1.06
C ARG A 673 -32.67 -2.56 -2.18
N LEU A 674 -32.47 -3.85 -1.85
CA LEU A 674 -32.16 -4.90 -2.81
C LEU A 674 -32.93 -6.18 -2.46
N SER A 675 -33.85 -6.59 -3.34
CA SER A 675 -34.69 -7.79 -3.16
C SER A 675 -34.06 -9.05 -3.75
N GLY A 676 -33.15 -8.90 -4.71
CA GLY A 676 -32.42 -10.04 -5.25
C GLY A 676 -31.21 -9.71 -6.09
N VAL A 677 -30.41 -10.75 -6.31
CA VAL A 677 -29.20 -10.71 -7.13
C VAL A 677 -29.27 -11.84 -8.15
N ILE A 678 -29.01 -11.51 -9.41
CA ILE A 678 -28.88 -12.48 -10.50
C ILE A 678 -27.43 -12.46 -10.98
N ILE A 679 -26.76 -13.60 -10.97
CA ILE A 679 -25.36 -13.73 -11.40
C ILE A 679 -25.31 -14.62 -12.63
N ILE A 680 -24.84 -14.06 -13.74
CA ILE A 680 -24.74 -14.76 -15.02
C ILE A 680 -23.30 -15.19 -15.23
N GLY A 681 -23.08 -16.50 -15.27
CA GLY A 681 -21.78 -17.12 -15.43
C GLY A 681 -20.94 -17.15 -14.15
N VAL A 682 -19.91 -17.99 -14.16
CA VAL A 682 -19.05 -18.24 -12.98
C VAL A 682 -17.91 -17.22 -12.78
N GLY A 683 -18.02 -16.04 -13.38
CA GLY A 683 -17.08 -14.93 -13.16
C GLY A 683 -15.64 -15.13 -13.59
N LEU A 684 -15.34 -16.13 -14.44
CA LEU A 684 -13.97 -16.41 -14.88
C LEU A 684 -13.29 -15.13 -15.43
N PRO A 685 -12.05 -14.83 -15.01
CA PRO A 685 -11.23 -13.82 -15.67
C PRO A 685 -11.18 -14.07 -17.18
N GLN A 686 -11.04 -12.98 -17.95
CA GLN A 686 -10.84 -13.12 -19.39
C GLN A 686 -9.63 -14.00 -19.68
N LEU A 687 -9.77 -14.89 -20.67
CA LEU A 687 -8.65 -15.67 -21.16
C LEU A 687 -7.63 -14.72 -21.76
N ASN A 688 -6.48 -14.59 -21.11
CA ASN A 688 -5.36 -13.80 -21.57
C ASN A 688 -4.06 -14.54 -21.26
N GLU A 689 -2.99 -14.11 -21.94
CA GLU A 689 -1.68 -14.75 -21.83
C GLU A 689 -1.13 -14.69 -20.40
N GLU A 690 -1.30 -13.57 -19.69
CA GLU A 690 -0.82 -13.46 -18.30
C GLU A 690 -1.49 -14.46 -17.35
N ARG A 691 -2.79 -14.69 -17.51
CA ARG A 691 -3.53 -15.71 -16.74
C ARG A 691 -3.11 -17.13 -17.12
N ASN A 692 -2.80 -17.37 -18.40
CA ASN A 692 -2.23 -18.64 -18.83
C ASN A 692 -0.85 -18.88 -18.20
N LEU A 693 -0.02 -17.84 -18.08
CA LEU A 693 1.28 -17.95 -17.39
C LEU A 693 1.11 -18.30 -15.91
N ILE A 694 0.15 -17.68 -15.21
CA ILE A 694 -0.19 -18.05 -13.82
C ILE A 694 -0.65 -19.51 -13.74
N ARG A 695 -1.51 -19.94 -14.67
CA ARG A 695 -1.99 -21.33 -14.76
C ARG A 695 -0.83 -22.29 -14.90
N ASP A 696 0.05 -22.04 -15.87
CA ASP A 696 1.17 -22.93 -16.20
C ASP A 696 2.17 -23.00 -15.06
N TYR A 697 2.43 -21.87 -14.38
CA TYR A 697 3.24 -21.81 -13.17
C TYR A 697 2.68 -22.70 -12.06
N TYR A 698 1.42 -22.52 -11.63
CA TYR A 698 0.86 -23.33 -10.54
C TYR A 698 0.69 -24.80 -10.95
N HIS A 699 0.45 -25.08 -12.23
CA HIS A 699 0.46 -26.45 -12.74
C HIS A 699 1.83 -27.12 -12.59
N SER A 700 2.92 -26.40 -12.91
CA SER A 700 4.30 -26.88 -12.70
C SER A 700 4.64 -27.15 -11.24
N LYS A 701 3.97 -26.45 -10.30
CA LYS A 701 4.09 -26.66 -8.85
C LYS A 701 3.14 -27.75 -8.31
N SER A 702 2.64 -28.63 -9.17
CA SER A 702 1.72 -29.73 -8.81
C SER A 702 0.41 -29.26 -8.15
N LYS A 703 -0.03 -28.03 -8.42
CA LYS A 703 -1.35 -27.50 -8.03
C LYS A 703 -2.29 -27.54 -9.24
N ASN A 704 -3.58 -27.34 -9.00
CA ASN A 704 -4.52 -27.14 -10.10
C ASN A 704 -4.37 -25.72 -10.66
N GLY A 705 -3.51 -25.58 -11.66
CA GLY A 705 -3.20 -24.29 -12.27
C GLY A 705 -4.43 -23.56 -12.83
N PHE A 706 -5.38 -24.29 -13.41
CA PHE A 706 -6.60 -23.67 -13.95
C PHE A 706 -7.47 -23.11 -12.83
N ASP A 707 -7.58 -23.83 -11.71
CA ASP A 707 -8.37 -23.37 -10.58
C ASP A 707 -7.73 -22.13 -9.92
N TYR A 708 -6.40 -22.11 -9.75
CA TYR A 708 -5.66 -20.96 -9.17
C TYR A 708 -5.73 -19.71 -10.05
N ALA A 709 -5.68 -19.88 -11.38
CA ALA A 709 -5.66 -18.76 -12.33
C ALA A 709 -7.06 -18.24 -12.67
N TYR A 710 -8.07 -19.11 -12.70
CA TYR A 710 -9.41 -18.78 -13.24
C TYR A 710 -10.55 -19.07 -12.28
N VAL A 711 -10.66 -20.29 -11.74
CA VAL A 711 -11.86 -20.72 -10.99
C VAL A 711 -11.98 -20.01 -9.65
N TYR A 712 -10.92 -20.01 -8.82
CA TYR A 712 -10.98 -19.38 -7.50
C TYR A 712 -11.16 -17.85 -7.59
N PRO A 713 -10.42 -17.12 -8.45
CA PRO A 713 -10.71 -15.69 -8.67
C PRO A 713 -12.13 -15.43 -9.18
N GLY A 714 -12.65 -16.30 -10.07
CA GLY A 714 -14.01 -16.16 -10.60
C GLY A 714 -15.08 -16.38 -9.53
N MET A 715 -14.95 -17.43 -8.72
CA MET A 715 -15.86 -17.69 -7.62
C MET A 715 -15.81 -16.62 -6.54
N ASN A 716 -14.64 -16.05 -6.23
CA ASN A 716 -14.57 -14.92 -5.31
C ASN A 716 -15.46 -13.75 -5.77
N LYS A 717 -15.46 -13.42 -7.06
CA LYS A 717 -16.36 -12.39 -7.62
C LYS A 717 -17.83 -12.74 -7.46
N VAL A 718 -18.20 -14.00 -7.70
CA VAL A 718 -19.57 -14.50 -7.49
C VAL A 718 -19.99 -14.32 -6.03
N LEU A 719 -19.13 -14.70 -5.08
CA LEU A 719 -19.42 -14.58 -3.65
C LEU A 719 -19.52 -13.12 -3.20
N GLN A 720 -18.67 -12.23 -3.71
CA GLN A 720 -18.73 -10.80 -3.40
C GLN A 720 -20.00 -10.13 -3.93
N ALA A 721 -20.43 -10.50 -5.14
CA ALA A 721 -21.66 -10.01 -5.76
C ALA A 721 -22.90 -10.53 -5.01
N ALA A 722 -22.94 -11.82 -4.70
CA ALA A 722 -24.04 -12.41 -3.93
C ALA A 722 -24.10 -11.87 -2.49
N GLY A 723 -22.93 -11.62 -1.88
CA GLY A 723 -22.85 -11.01 -0.55
C GLY A 723 -23.41 -9.59 -0.49
N ARG A 724 -23.80 -8.96 -1.60
CA ARG A 724 -24.54 -7.67 -1.61
C ARG A 724 -25.98 -7.82 -1.10
N LEU A 725 -26.55 -9.02 -1.17
CA LEU A 725 -27.95 -9.26 -0.85
C LEU A 725 -28.25 -9.33 0.65
N ILE A 726 -27.32 -9.86 1.46
CA ILE A 726 -27.51 -9.98 2.92
C ILE A 726 -26.35 -9.31 3.65
N ARG A 727 -26.70 -8.31 4.47
CA ARG A 727 -25.78 -7.51 5.28
C ARG A 727 -26.15 -7.55 6.76
N SER A 728 -27.44 -7.59 7.07
CA SER A 728 -28.01 -7.63 8.42
C SER A 728 -28.67 -8.98 8.70
N GLU A 729 -28.86 -9.31 9.98
CA GLU A 729 -29.54 -10.54 10.42
C GLU A 729 -31.03 -10.57 10.04
N GLN A 730 -31.60 -9.46 9.58
CA GLN A 730 -33.00 -9.34 9.17
C GLN A 730 -33.19 -9.34 7.65
N ASP A 731 -32.11 -9.23 6.88
CA ASP A 731 -32.21 -9.14 5.42
C ASP A 731 -32.65 -10.50 4.86
N THR A 732 -33.52 -10.48 3.84
CA THR A 732 -33.92 -11.66 3.07
C THR A 732 -33.89 -11.33 1.60
N GLY A 733 -33.61 -12.31 0.74
CA GLY A 733 -33.62 -12.04 -0.69
C GLY A 733 -33.48 -13.27 -1.57
N THR A 734 -33.63 -13.08 -2.87
CA THR A 734 -33.45 -14.13 -3.89
C THR A 734 -32.08 -14.05 -4.54
N LEU A 735 -31.33 -15.15 -4.56
CA LEU A 735 -30.08 -15.29 -5.33
C LEU A 735 -30.30 -16.26 -6.48
N THR A 736 -30.16 -15.79 -7.73
CA THR A 736 -30.22 -16.66 -8.91
C THR A 736 -28.86 -16.77 -9.58
N LEU A 737 -28.35 -18.00 -9.71
CA LEU A 737 -27.10 -18.32 -10.37
C LEU A 737 -27.39 -18.94 -11.75
N ILE A 738 -26.99 -18.29 -12.83
CA ILE A 738 -27.24 -18.74 -14.20
C ILE A 738 -25.93 -19.24 -14.81
N ASP A 739 -25.65 -20.53 -14.64
CA ASP A 739 -24.60 -21.27 -15.34
C ASP A 739 -24.71 -22.78 -15.05
N ASP A 740 -24.51 -23.64 -16.04
CA ASP A 740 -24.49 -25.10 -15.86
C ASP A 740 -23.37 -25.58 -14.91
N ARG A 741 -22.23 -24.86 -14.84
CA ARG A 741 -21.08 -25.25 -14.01
C ARG A 741 -21.39 -25.19 -12.53
N PHE A 742 -22.34 -24.37 -12.09
CA PHE A 742 -22.73 -24.29 -10.68
C PHE A 742 -23.33 -25.61 -10.15
N LEU A 743 -23.78 -26.51 -11.03
CA LEU A 743 -24.25 -27.84 -10.65
C LEU A 743 -23.13 -28.89 -10.52
N THR A 744 -21.88 -28.55 -10.83
CA THR A 744 -20.76 -29.50 -10.74
C THR A 744 -20.16 -29.53 -9.34
N ASP A 745 -19.69 -30.69 -8.88
CA ASP A 745 -19.06 -30.88 -7.56
C ASP A 745 -17.94 -29.88 -7.29
N LYS A 746 -17.16 -29.56 -8.33
CA LYS A 746 -16.08 -28.57 -8.24
C LYS A 746 -16.60 -27.23 -7.74
N TYR A 747 -17.65 -26.69 -8.35
CA TYR A 747 -18.16 -25.35 -8.01
C TYR A 747 -18.98 -25.38 -6.72
N GLN A 748 -19.75 -26.44 -6.48
CA GLN A 748 -20.49 -26.61 -5.22
C GLN A 748 -19.55 -26.72 -4.00
N SER A 749 -18.36 -27.32 -4.16
CA SER A 749 -17.35 -27.36 -3.08
C SER A 749 -16.81 -25.98 -2.66
N LEU A 750 -17.04 -24.95 -3.49
CA LEU A 750 -16.63 -23.57 -3.24
C LEU A 750 -17.77 -22.72 -2.66
N PHE A 751 -18.98 -23.28 -2.57
CA PHE A 751 -20.11 -22.58 -2.01
C PHE A 751 -19.96 -22.42 -0.49
N PRO A 752 -20.42 -21.28 0.07
CA PRO A 752 -20.62 -21.17 1.50
C PRO A 752 -21.62 -22.23 1.96
N GLU A 753 -21.50 -22.67 3.22
CA GLU A 753 -22.40 -23.68 3.81
C GLU A 753 -23.89 -23.33 3.66
N MET A 754 -24.20 -22.03 3.69
CA MET A 754 -25.57 -21.51 3.51
C MET A 754 -26.17 -21.79 2.13
N TRP A 755 -25.35 -22.02 1.11
CA TRP A 755 -25.79 -22.28 -0.25
C TRP A 755 -25.94 -23.78 -0.55
N SER A 756 -25.89 -24.62 0.49
CA SER A 756 -26.08 -26.08 0.36
C SER A 756 -27.48 -26.46 -0.11
N GLN A 757 -28.48 -25.60 0.09
CA GLN A 757 -29.84 -25.78 -0.39
C GLN A 757 -30.13 -24.79 -1.52
N PHE A 758 -30.50 -25.31 -2.69
CA PHE A 758 -30.89 -24.50 -3.84
C PHE A 758 -31.94 -25.23 -4.69
N LYS A 759 -32.76 -24.46 -5.41
CA LYS A 759 -33.72 -24.95 -6.40
C LYS A 759 -33.06 -24.98 -7.79
N ILE A 760 -33.48 -25.91 -8.64
CA ILE A 760 -33.06 -25.93 -10.05
C ILE A 760 -34.21 -25.40 -10.90
N ILE A 761 -33.94 -24.35 -11.69
CA ILE A 761 -34.88 -23.77 -12.64
C ILE A 761 -34.51 -24.32 -14.02
N ASN A 762 -35.30 -25.24 -14.58
CA ASN A 762 -35.02 -25.80 -15.91
C ASN A 762 -35.60 -24.93 -17.03
N SER A 763 -36.67 -24.17 -16.73
CA SER A 763 -37.32 -23.23 -17.63
C SER A 763 -37.72 -21.96 -16.89
N TYR A 764 -37.76 -20.81 -17.58
CA TYR A 764 -38.37 -19.58 -17.05
C TYR A 764 -39.84 -19.79 -16.65
N LYS A 765 -40.50 -20.83 -17.18
CA LYS A 765 -41.86 -21.22 -16.81
C LYS A 765 -41.96 -21.93 -15.46
N ASP A 766 -40.84 -22.42 -14.91
CA ASP A 766 -40.80 -23.02 -13.57
C ASP A 766 -40.78 -21.92 -12.49
N ILE A 767 -40.62 -20.66 -12.91
CA ILE A 767 -40.68 -19.46 -12.09
C ILE A 767 -42.16 -19.05 -11.99
N VAL A 768 -42.97 -19.79 -11.22
CA VAL A 768 -44.40 -19.48 -11.00
C VAL A 768 -44.61 -18.95 -9.59
N THR A 769 -45.03 -17.67 -9.55
CA THR A 769 -45.54 -16.82 -8.44
C THR A 769 -44.98 -17.05 -7.05
#